data_AF-A0A1Q6FV17-F1
#
_entry.id   AF-A0A1Q6FV17-F1
#
_cell.length_a   1.000
_cell.length_b   1.000
_cell.length_c   1.000
_cell.angle_alpha   90.00
_cell.angle_beta   90.00
_cell.angle_gamma   90.00
#
_symmetry.space_group_name_H-M   'P 1'
#
loop_
_entity.id
_entity.type
_entity.pdbx_description
1 polymer ?
#
loop_
_entity_poly.entity_id
_entity_poly.type
_entity_poly.pdbx_seq_one_letter_code
_entity_poly.pdbx_strand_id
1 'polypeptide(L)'
;MKTTVPAWNYCSLGGAIRVKIDNGRDLQRLGELDEKYWTVLSCPVADLEFDKETLRLIDSDNDGKIRVGEMVGAARWLCSVIKDKDSIFKGESELGLDNIDRSCGQGQRLYDSARQILHNLGKDSDRISVADASDSIAIFKGTLLNGDGVIIPASCDDPEAAAAVTDCMAAIGSAPDRSGEQGVTADMIEAFYAACADYDAWLAMSEAEKDRIFPFGADTAAAYDAVTAVRDKIDDYFTRCRLLAYDKDAAAAVSVPVSAMSDVASCPIAHPRESGLLPLDGINPFWQDAFDSLMKFVSLPKSSKGLDEAGWAGVLARFVPYTQWLGSKKGAQVEGLGAKRVRAILKADRKQYLLDLVEKDRALEQESNSIDDVKKLMLLYRDYAKLLNNYLIFSDFYARSDGRRAIFEAGKLYIDQRCCDLCIRVSDMARHADMAKLSGMFLIYCKCTSKLLGKTMDIVAVMTDGDISELRPGKNGVFYDCAGRDWDATVTKVVDNPVSIKQAFWSPYRKFWEFCVGLINKSAADKDAKMMSEMQAKASEAVKSAPTAVSAAGAPAADASRKQPFDIAKFAGIFAALGLALGYIGSFLTKLAAGIAATPWWQLLLAVAVIMLIISGPSCFIAWSKLRRRNLGPVLNANGWAINSKVLVNIVFGAKLTSVAQYPKLRIADPNALKPSSWWKWLIAVLALALVAAAVLHIVGIVDLGIVWLSF
;
A
#
# COMPACT_ATOMS: atom_id res chain seq x y z
N MET A 1 -30.72 -0.70 -51.51
CA MET A 1 -30.19 0.56 -50.93
C MET A 1 -28.85 0.25 -50.27
N LYS A 2 -27.87 1.17 -50.28
CA LYS A 2 -26.74 1.07 -49.34
C LYS A 2 -27.22 1.55 -47.97
N THR A 3 -27.27 0.67 -46.98
CA THR A 3 -27.47 1.04 -45.57
C THR A 3 -26.24 1.80 -45.10
N THR A 4 -26.31 3.13 -45.12
CA THR A 4 -25.26 3.99 -44.58
C THR A 4 -25.24 3.84 -43.06
N VAL A 5 -24.29 3.06 -42.57
CA VAL A 5 -23.96 2.95 -41.14
C VAL A 5 -23.77 4.37 -40.58
N PRO A 6 -24.47 4.77 -39.50
CA PRO A 6 -24.34 6.12 -38.96
C PRO A 6 -22.91 6.42 -38.54
N ALA A 7 -22.37 7.55 -39.02
CA ALA A 7 -21.07 8.03 -38.60
C ALA A 7 -21.08 8.32 -37.10
N TRP A 8 -19.99 7.98 -36.41
CA TRP A 8 -19.80 8.29 -35.00
C TRP A 8 -19.86 9.80 -34.73
N ASN A 9 -20.46 10.19 -33.61
CA ASN A 9 -20.39 11.55 -33.11
C ASN A 9 -19.00 11.81 -32.51
N TYR A 10 -18.41 12.98 -32.77
CA TYR A 10 -17.08 13.36 -32.27
C TYR A 10 -17.14 14.66 -31.47
N CYS A 11 -16.35 14.76 -30.41
CA CYS A 11 -16.16 15.98 -29.63
C CYS A 11 -14.67 16.36 -29.54
N SER A 12 -14.37 17.66 -29.44
CA SER A 12 -13.02 18.16 -29.18
C SER A 12 -12.88 18.46 -27.70
N LEU A 13 -12.15 17.61 -26.97
CA LEU A 13 -12.18 17.60 -25.50
C LEU A 13 -10.80 17.22 -24.94
N GLY A 14 -10.25 18.10 -24.10
CA GLY A 14 -8.87 17.99 -23.62
C GLY A 14 -7.80 18.24 -24.70
N GLY A 15 -8.13 18.90 -25.81
CA GLY A 15 -7.21 19.14 -26.93
C GLY A 15 -6.98 17.92 -27.84
N ALA A 16 -7.83 16.91 -27.75
CA ALA A 16 -7.91 15.78 -28.67
C ALA A 16 -9.34 15.63 -29.19
N ILE A 17 -9.50 15.03 -30.37
CA ILE A 17 -10.80 14.58 -30.88
C ILE A 17 -11.08 13.21 -30.26
N ARG A 18 -12.28 13.02 -29.70
CA ARG A 18 -12.74 11.76 -29.07
C ARG A 18 -14.13 11.41 -29.61
N VAL A 19 -14.48 10.13 -29.64
CA VAL A 19 -15.85 9.70 -29.95
C VAL A 19 -16.75 10.01 -28.76
N LYS A 20 -17.94 10.55 -29.03
CA LYS A 20 -18.99 10.79 -28.05
C LYS A 20 -20.00 9.64 -28.12
N ILE A 21 -20.24 8.99 -26.99
CA ILE A 21 -21.29 8.00 -26.81
C ILE A 21 -22.29 8.61 -25.82
N ASP A 22 -23.49 8.97 -26.28
CA ASP A 22 -24.47 9.74 -25.49
C ASP A 22 -25.91 9.22 -25.61
N ASN A 23 -26.10 8.08 -26.28
CA ASN A 23 -27.39 7.46 -26.55
C ASN A 23 -27.24 5.92 -26.66
N GLY A 24 -28.34 5.21 -26.45
CA GLY A 24 -28.42 3.75 -26.43
C GLY A 24 -28.08 3.08 -27.76
N ARG A 25 -28.29 3.76 -28.89
CA ARG A 25 -27.94 3.24 -30.23
C ARG A 25 -26.42 3.22 -30.43
N ASP A 26 -25.73 4.25 -29.99
CA ASP A 26 -24.27 4.31 -30.00
C ASP A 26 -23.67 3.32 -28.99
N LEU A 27 -24.34 3.06 -27.85
CA LEU A 27 -23.96 2.02 -26.90
C LEU A 27 -24.07 0.59 -27.50
N GLN A 28 -25.16 0.26 -28.20
CA GLN A 28 -25.29 -1.03 -28.90
C GLN A 28 -24.15 -1.27 -29.90
N ARG A 29 -23.67 -0.20 -30.54
CA ARG A 29 -22.63 -0.22 -31.56
C ARG A 29 -21.22 -0.08 -30.99
N LEU A 30 -21.03 -0.01 -29.67
CA LEU A 30 -19.74 0.24 -29.04
C LEU A 30 -18.66 -0.79 -29.45
N GLY A 31 -19.06 -2.02 -29.77
CA GLY A 31 -18.17 -3.07 -30.30
C GLY A 31 -17.76 -2.92 -31.78
N GLU A 32 -18.24 -1.89 -32.49
CA GLU A 32 -17.76 -1.47 -33.82
C GLU A 32 -16.64 -0.41 -33.73
N LEU A 33 -16.36 0.13 -32.54
CA LEU A 33 -15.43 1.23 -32.34
C LEU A 33 -13.98 0.74 -32.23
N ASP A 34 -13.20 1.00 -33.29
CA ASP A 34 -11.74 0.72 -33.34
C ASP A 34 -11.02 1.25 -32.09
N GLU A 35 -10.29 0.36 -31.41
CA GLU A 35 -9.55 0.58 -30.17
C GLU A 35 -8.66 1.84 -30.21
N LYS A 36 -8.17 2.24 -31.40
CA LYS A 36 -7.39 3.47 -31.59
C LYS A 36 -8.12 4.75 -31.14
N TYR A 37 -9.45 4.76 -31.16
CA TYR A 37 -10.28 5.90 -30.73
C TYR A 37 -10.56 5.91 -29.22
N TRP A 38 -10.28 4.83 -28.50
CA TRP A 38 -10.48 4.75 -27.05
C TRP A 38 -9.38 5.53 -26.33
N THR A 39 -9.74 6.33 -25.33
CA THR A 39 -8.74 7.08 -24.53
C THR A 39 -7.95 6.16 -23.61
N VAL A 40 -8.61 5.15 -23.06
CA VAL A 40 -8.09 4.11 -22.18
C VAL A 40 -8.27 2.75 -22.88
N LEU A 41 -7.26 1.88 -22.82
CA LEU A 41 -7.36 0.50 -23.31
C LEU A 41 -7.47 -0.53 -22.18
N SER A 42 -7.03 -0.16 -20.97
CA SER A 42 -7.11 -0.96 -19.76
C SER A 42 -7.11 -0.05 -18.52
N CYS A 43 -7.94 -0.36 -17.53
CA CYS A 43 -8.16 0.41 -16.30
C CYS A 43 -8.08 -0.52 -15.08
N PRO A 44 -7.33 -0.18 -14.01
CA PRO A 44 -7.27 -1.01 -12.81
C PRO A 44 -8.59 -1.02 -12.04
N VAL A 45 -8.92 -2.16 -11.42
CA VAL A 45 -10.07 -2.32 -10.50
C VAL A 45 -9.77 -1.72 -9.12
N ALA A 46 -8.48 -1.60 -8.76
CA ALA A 46 -8.03 -1.04 -7.49
C ALA A 46 -7.81 0.48 -7.54
N ASP A 47 -7.87 1.11 -6.35
CA ASP A 47 -7.50 2.52 -6.11
C ASP A 47 -8.24 3.59 -6.91
N LEU A 48 -9.45 3.27 -7.38
CA LEU A 48 -10.41 4.22 -7.95
C LEU A 48 -11.44 4.70 -6.92
N GLU A 49 -11.90 5.95 -7.07
CA GLU A 49 -13.05 6.51 -6.34
C GLU A 49 -14.35 6.14 -7.08
N PHE A 50 -14.66 4.85 -7.09
CA PHE A 50 -15.81 4.26 -7.78
C PHE A 50 -16.37 3.06 -6.99
N ASP A 51 -17.53 2.54 -7.39
CA ASP A 51 -18.07 1.31 -6.80
C ASP A 51 -17.21 0.11 -7.17
N LYS A 52 -16.71 -0.61 -6.16
CA LYS A 52 -15.78 -1.73 -6.35
C LYS A 52 -16.47 -2.99 -6.85
N GLU A 53 -17.73 -3.19 -6.49
CA GLU A 53 -18.48 -4.37 -6.92
C GLU A 53 -18.85 -4.21 -8.40
N THR A 54 -19.24 -3.01 -8.83
CA THR A 54 -19.41 -2.70 -10.26
C THR A 54 -18.12 -2.96 -11.07
N LEU A 55 -16.95 -2.57 -10.56
CA LEU A 55 -15.68 -2.83 -11.26
C LEU A 55 -15.36 -4.34 -11.34
N ARG A 56 -15.55 -5.08 -10.23
CA ARG A 56 -15.40 -6.54 -10.17
C ARG A 56 -16.35 -7.29 -11.11
N LEU A 57 -17.57 -6.78 -11.29
CA LEU A 57 -18.57 -7.37 -12.21
C LEU A 57 -18.28 -7.13 -13.70
N ILE A 58 -17.28 -6.31 -14.02
CA ILE A 58 -16.79 -6.07 -15.39
C ILE A 58 -15.45 -6.79 -15.62
N ASP A 59 -14.60 -6.88 -14.59
CA ASP A 59 -13.36 -7.67 -14.57
C ASP A 59 -13.69 -9.18 -14.62
N SER A 60 -13.79 -9.69 -15.84
CA SER A 60 -14.34 -11.02 -16.13
C SER A 60 -13.29 -12.13 -16.06
N ASP A 61 -12.01 -11.81 -16.25
CA ASP A 61 -10.89 -12.73 -16.05
C ASP A 61 -10.25 -12.64 -14.66
N ASN A 62 -10.68 -11.67 -13.83
CA ASN A 62 -10.18 -11.39 -12.48
C ASN A 62 -8.66 -11.04 -12.46
N ASP A 63 -8.10 -10.51 -13.56
CA ASP A 63 -6.69 -10.05 -13.59
C ASP A 63 -6.45 -8.71 -12.88
N GLY A 64 -7.52 -8.06 -12.43
CA GLY A 64 -7.52 -6.77 -11.76
C GLY A 64 -7.59 -5.57 -12.72
N LYS A 65 -7.81 -5.77 -14.03
CA LYS A 65 -7.82 -4.69 -15.03
C LYS A 65 -8.89 -4.87 -16.12
N ILE A 66 -9.94 -4.06 -16.02
CA ILE A 66 -10.98 -3.92 -17.04
C ILE A 66 -10.38 -3.46 -18.38
N ARG A 67 -10.56 -4.27 -19.44
CA ARG A 67 -10.12 -3.99 -20.82
C ARG A 67 -11.28 -3.52 -21.71
N VAL A 68 -10.96 -3.04 -22.92
CA VAL A 68 -11.95 -2.64 -23.95
C VAL A 68 -12.96 -3.76 -24.24
N GLY A 69 -12.50 -5.00 -24.41
CA GLY A 69 -13.37 -6.14 -24.71
C GLY A 69 -14.44 -6.40 -23.64
N GLU A 70 -14.12 -6.11 -22.38
CA GLU A 70 -15.00 -6.31 -21.22
C GLU A 70 -15.99 -5.14 -21.07
N MET A 71 -15.52 -3.91 -21.28
CA MET A 71 -16.40 -2.74 -21.42
C MET A 71 -17.42 -2.94 -22.54
N VAL A 72 -17.01 -3.52 -23.68
CA VAL A 72 -17.89 -3.89 -24.79
C VAL A 72 -18.81 -5.08 -24.44
N GLY A 73 -18.32 -6.05 -23.68
CA GLY A 73 -19.12 -7.17 -23.16
C GLY A 73 -20.27 -6.72 -22.27
N ALA A 74 -19.97 -5.88 -21.27
CA ALA A 74 -20.96 -5.28 -20.37
C ALA A 74 -21.97 -4.40 -21.13
N ALA A 75 -21.53 -3.61 -22.12
CA ALA A 75 -22.45 -2.84 -22.99
C ALA A 75 -23.41 -3.76 -23.77
N ARG A 76 -22.90 -4.83 -24.40
CA ARG A 76 -23.71 -5.79 -25.15
C ARG A 76 -24.73 -6.49 -24.25
N TRP A 77 -24.31 -6.91 -23.05
CA TRP A 77 -25.18 -7.55 -22.08
C TRP A 77 -26.31 -6.62 -21.61
N LEU A 78 -25.99 -5.40 -21.13
CA LEU A 78 -26.98 -4.38 -20.76
C LEU A 78 -27.97 -4.11 -21.91
N CYS A 79 -27.45 -3.94 -23.13
CA CYS A 79 -28.27 -3.71 -24.33
C CYS A 79 -29.10 -4.92 -24.80
N SER A 80 -28.90 -6.11 -24.23
CA SER A 80 -29.71 -7.31 -24.50
C SER A 80 -30.80 -7.58 -23.45
N VAL A 81 -30.73 -6.91 -22.28
CA VAL A 81 -31.68 -7.09 -21.17
C VAL A 81 -32.47 -5.82 -20.82
N ILE A 82 -32.19 -4.69 -21.48
CA ILE A 82 -32.89 -3.40 -21.29
C ILE A 82 -33.57 -2.94 -22.59
N LYS A 83 -34.85 -2.55 -22.50
CA LYS A 83 -35.66 -2.01 -23.60
C LYS A 83 -35.23 -0.59 -23.97
N ASP A 84 -35.44 0.39 -23.08
CA ASP A 84 -35.00 1.78 -23.22
C ASP A 84 -33.51 1.88 -22.90
N LYS A 85 -32.68 1.86 -23.94
CA LYS A 85 -31.22 1.91 -23.83
C LYS A 85 -30.69 3.33 -23.60
N ASP A 86 -31.52 4.36 -23.78
CA ASP A 86 -31.19 5.74 -23.40
C ASP A 86 -31.31 5.94 -21.89
N SER A 87 -32.17 5.17 -21.20
CA SER A 87 -32.27 5.21 -19.72
C SER A 87 -30.96 4.87 -18.99
N ILE A 88 -30.10 4.04 -19.58
CA ILE A 88 -28.78 3.69 -19.03
C ILE A 88 -27.91 4.95 -18.82
N PHE A 89 -28.08 6.00 -19.65
CA PHE A 89 -27.31 7.24 -19.54
C PHE A 89 -27.79 8.17 -18.41
N LYS A 90 -28.94 7.87 -17.78
CA LYS A 90 -29.45 8.62 -16.62
C LYS A 90 -28.71 8.25 -15.33
N GLY A 91 -28.24 7.02 -15.21
CA GLY A 91 -27.56 6.51 -14.00
C GLY A 91 -28.46 6.47 -12.76
N GLU A 92 -29.75 6.20 -12.95
CA GLU A 92 -30.74 6.13 -11.86
C GLU A 92 -30.44 4.91 -10.96
N SER A 93 -30.64 5.07 -9.64
CA SER A 93 -30.49 3.98 -8.66
C SER A 93 -31.68 3.01 -8.62
N GLU A 94 -32.67 3.21 -9.48
CA GLU A 94 -33.91 2.44 -9.61
C GLU A 94 -34.15 2.06 -11.07
N LEU A 95 -34.67 0.86 -11.29
CA LEU A 95 -35.12 0.36 -12.58
C LEU A 95 -36.59 -0.05 -12.49
N GLY A 96 -37.42 0.46 -13.39
CA GLY A 96 -38.78 -0.05 -13.56
C GLY A 96 -38.75 -1.44 -14.19
N LEU A 97 -39.48 -2.40 -13.62
CA LEU A 97 -39.48 -3.79 -14.09
C LEU A 97 -39.92 -3.91 -15.56
N ASP A 98 -40.82 -3.04 -16.00
CA ASP A 98 -41.26 -2.92 -17.39
C ASP A 98 -40.13 -2.58 -18.37
N ASN A 99 -39.00 -2.02 -17.92
CA ASN A 99 -37.85 -1.71 -18.78
C ASN A 99 -36.97 -2.95 -19.07
N ILE A 100 -37.18 -4.07 -18.35
CA ILE A 100 -36.44 -5.31 -18.58
C ILE A 100 -36.96 -6.01 -19.84
N ASP A 101 -36.06 -6.41 -20.74
CA ASP A 101 -36.40 -6.99 -22.04
C ASP A 101 -36.76 -8.48 -21.96
N ARG A 102 -38.02 -8.73 -21.65
CA ARG A 102 -38.65 -10.06 -21.61
C ARG A 102 -38.70 -10.80 -22.96
N SER A 103 -38.25 -10.21 -24.08
CA SER A 103 -38.19 -10.92 -25.37
C SER A 103 -37.07 -11.96 -25.45
N CYS A 104 -36.04 -11.84 -24.59
CA CYS A 104 -34.96 -12.82 -24.48
C CYS A 104 -35.07 -13.65 -23.20
N GLY A 105 -34.63 -14.91 -23.25
CA GLY A 105 -34.74 -15.84 -22.11
C GLY A 105 -33.94 -15.42 -20.87
N GLN A 106 -32.93 -14.54 -21.00
CA GLN A 106 -32.22 -13.98 -19.86
C GLN A 106 -32.97 -12.79 -19.24
N GLY A 107 -33.54 -11.90 -20.05
CA GLY A 107 -34.35 -10.77 -19.58
C GLY A 107 -35.67 -11.21 -18.94
N GLN A 108 -36.28 -12.30 -19.41
CA GLN A 108 -37.42 -12.91 -18.71
C GLN A 108 -37.02 -13.41 -17.30
N ARG A 109 -35.90 -14.15 -17.16
CA ARG A 109 -35.40 -14.57 -15.83
C ARG A 109 -35.09 -13.37 -14.93
N LEU A 110 -34.41 -12.34 -15.44
CA LEU A 110 -34.10 -11.12 -14.69
C LEU A 110 -35.38 -10.40 -14.20
N TYR A 111 -36.45 -10.39 -15.01
CA TYR A 111 -37.75 -9.86 -14.59
C TYR A 111 -38.39 -10.70 -13.47
N ASP A 112 -38.38 -12.02 -13.60
CA ASP A 112 -38.97 -12.93 -12.60
C ASP A 112 -38.19 -12.91 -11.27
N SER A 113 -36.85 -12.95 -11.32
CA SER A 113 -35.99 -12.80 -10.13
C SER A 113 -36.10 -11.42 -9.49
N ALA A 114 -36.25 -10.34 -10.28
CA ALA A 114 -36.48 -9.00 -9.72
C ALA A 114 -37.84 -8.88 -9.00
N ARG A 115 -38.88 -9.56 -9.51
CA ARG A 115 -40.14 -9.73 -8.77
C ARG A 115 -39.97 -10.55 -7.49
N GLN A 116 -39.21 -11.64 -7.54
CA GLN A 116 -38.97 -12.49 -6.37
C GLN A 116 -38.21 -11.73 -5.26
N ILE A 117 -37.21 -10.93 -5.61
CA ILE A 117 -36.49 -10.04 -4.68
C ILE A 117 -37.47 -9.10 -3.97
N LEU A 118 -38.33 -8.41 -4.72
CA LEU A 118 -39.31 -7.47 -4.16
C LEU A 118 -40.34 -8.18 -3.27
N HIS A 119 -40.81 -9.36 -3.67
CA HIS A 119 -41.70 -10.21 -2.87
C HIS A 119 -41.05 -10.64 -1.55
N ASN A 120 -39.81 -11.16 -1.58
CA ASN A 120 -39.07 -11.58 -0.39
C ASN A 120 -38.82 -10.41 0.57
N LEU A 121 -38.55 -9.21 0.03
CA LEU A 121 -38.40 -7.97 0.81
C LEU A 121 -39.75 -7.38 1.30
N GLY A 122 -40.89 -8.00 0.97
CA GLY A 122 -42.22 -7.54 1.36
C GLY A 122 -42.68 -6.24 0.69
N LYS A 123 -42.15 -5.93 -0.51
CA LYS A 123 -42.39 -4.67 -1.23
C LYS A 123 -43.27 -4.88 -2.45
N ASP A 124 -44.48 -4.30 -2.41
CA ASP A 124 -45.35 -4.17 -3.58
C ASP A 124 -44.94 -2.93 -4.39
N SER A 125 -44.17 -3.14 -5.46
CA SER A 125 -43.53 -2.09 -6.27
C SER A 125 -43.20 -2.58 -7.67
N ASP A 126 -43.50 -1.79 -8.70
CA ASP A 126 -43.03 -2.04 -10.09
C ASP A 126 -41.61 -1.49 -10.36
N ARG A 127 -40.88 -1.12 -9.31
CA ARG A 127 -39.50 -0.62 -9.33
C ARG A 127 -38.62 -1.35 -8.33
N ILE A 128 -37.43 -1.73 -8.78
CA ILE A 128 -36.35 -2.31 -7.97
C ILE A 128 -35.18 -1.33 -7.87
N SER A 129 -34.60 -1.15 -6.69
CA SER A 129 -33.41 -0.31 -6.49
C SER A 129 -32.13 -1.11 -6.35
N VAL A 130 -30.98 -0.44 -6.49
CA VAL A 130 -29.66 -1.04 -6.21
C VAL A 130 -29.56 -1.52 -4.75
N ALA A 131 -30.25 -0.86 -3.80
CA ALA A 131 -30.26 -1.28 -2.41
C ALA A 131 -31.03 -2.61 -2.24
N ASP A 132 -32.21 -2.72 -2.87
CA ASP A 132 -33.03 -3.93 -2.83
C ASP A 132 -32.28 -5.14 -3.40
N ALA A 133 -31.58 -4.96 -4.52
CA ALA A 133 -30.82 -6.03 -5.17
C ALA A 133 -29.45 -6.32 -4.51
N SER A 134 -28.99 -5.50 -3.57
CA SER A 134 -27.66 -5.67 -2.95
C SER A 134 -27.68 -6.38 -1.59
N ASP A 135 -28.80 -6.34 -0.87
CA ASP A 135 -28.96 -6.94 0.46
C ASP A 135 -29.34 -8.42 0.36
N SER A 136 -28.36 -9.25 -0.03
CA SER A 136 -28.50 -10.71 -0.17
C SER A 136 -29.05 -11.37 1.12
N ILE A 137 -28.65 -10.87 2.30
CA ILE A 137 -29.12 -11.36 3.60
C ILE A 137 -30.62 -11.09 3.76
N ALA A 138 -31.11 -9.90 3.42
CA ALA A 138 -32.54 -9.61 3.45
C ALA A 138 -33.35 -10.36 2.38
N ILE A 139 -32.77 -10.60 1.19
CA ILE A 139 -33.42 -11.36 0.10
C ILE A 139 -33.62 -12.84 0.48
N PHE A 140 -32.62 -13.48 1.10
CA PHE A 140 -32.67 -14.91 1.47
C PHE A 140 -33.11 -15.15 2.92
N LYS A 141 -33.54 -14.11 3.65
CA LYS A 141 -33.91 -14.23 5.07
C LYS A 141 -35.07 -15.21 5.29
N GLY A 142 -34.79 -16.31 6.01
CA GLY A 142 -35.77 -17.39 6.25
C GLY A 142 -35.99 -18.32 5.05
N THR A 143 -35.15 -18.23 4.01
CA THR A 143 -35.12 -19.19 2.89
C THR A 143 -34.24 -20.38 3.29
N LEU A 144 -34.82 -21.55 3.48
CA LEU A 144 -34.14 -22.73 4.03
C LEU A 144 -33.20 -23.46 3.04
N LEU A 145 -33.40 -23.25 1.74
CA LEU A 145 -32.57 -23.76 0.66
C LEU A 145 -32.39 -22.60 -0.33
N ASN A 146 -31.17 -22.12 -0.51
CA ASN A 146 -30.83 -20.90 -1.25
C ASN A 146 -29.76 -21.09 -2.33
N GLY A 147 -29.31 -22.31 -2.63
CA GLY A 147 -28.46 -22.59 -3.78
C GLY A 147 -27.03 -22.08 -3.65
N ASP A 148 -26.39 -22.29 -2.50
CA ASP A 148 -24.94 -22.15 -2.30
C ASP A 148 -24.22 -23.47 -1.93
N GLY A 149 -24.97 -24.54 -1.67
CA GLY A 149 -24.45 -25.83 -1.23
C GLY A 149 -24.11 -25.91 0.26
N VAL A 150 -24.57 -24.94 1.07
CA VAL A 150 -24.51 -24.94 2.53
C VAL A 150 -25.89 -25.36 3.07
N ILE A 151 -25.92 -26.20 4.11
CA ILE A 151 -27.14 -26.49 4.86
C ILE A 151 -27.00 -26.04 6.31
N ILE A 152 -28.01 -25.32 6.80
CA ILE A 152 -28.12 -24.85 8.19
C ILE A 152 -28.97 -25.83 9.01
N PRO A 153 -28.87 -25.85 10.36
CA PRO A 153 -29.69 -26.74 11.19
C PRO A 153 -31.21 -26.60 10.96
N ALA A 154 -31.68 -25.41 10.54
CA ALA A 154 -33.08 -25.15 10.23
C ALA A 154 -33.55 -25.77 8.89
N SER A 155 -32.64 -26.15 7.99
CA SER A 155 -32.96 -26.83 6.71
C SER A 155 -33.28 -28.33 6.88
N CYS A 156 -33.15 -28.86 8.09
CA CYS A 156 -33.37 -30.28 8.40
C CYS A 156 -34.74 -30.49 9.06
N ASP A 157 -35.64 -31.23 8.41
CA ASP A 157 -36.93 -31.63 9.00
C ASP A 157 -36.77 -32.61 10.18
N ASP A 158 -35.65 -33.34 10.23
CA ASP A 158 -35.33 -34.31 11.26
C ASP A 158 -34.45 -33.69 12.37
N PRO A 159 -34.91 -33.66 13.64
CA PRO A 159 -34.12 -33.19 14.77
C PRO A 159 -32.79 -33.92 14.98
N GLU A 160 -32.68 -35.21 14.62
CA GLU A 160 -31.39 -35.92 14.72
C GLU A 160 -30.40 -35.43 13.66
N ALA A 161 -30.87 -35.07 12.47
CA ALA A 161 -30.06 -34.50 11.40
C ALA A 161 -29.64 -33.05 11.72
N ALA A 162 -30.56 -32.21 12.22
CA ALA A 162 -30.25 -30.85 12.67
C ALA A 162 -29.19 -30.85 13.80
N ALA A 163 -29.29 -31.80 14.73
CA ALA A 163 -28.29 -31.99 15.78
C ALA A 163 -26.94 -32.49 15.23
N ALA A 164 -26.94 -33.38 14.23
CA ALA A 164 -25.71 -33.83 13.56
C ALA A 164 -25.01 -32.70 12.76
N VAL A 165 -25.76 -31.80 12.14
CA VAL A 165 -25.21 -30.56 11.54
C VAL A 165 -24.56 -29.69 12.61
N THR A 166 -25.25 -29.48 13.74
CA THR A 166 -24.72 -28.70 14.87
C THR A 166 -23.42 -29.30 15.44
N ASP A 167 -23.34 -30.63 15.57
CA ASP A 167 -22.12 -31.31 16.01
C ASP A 167 -20.98 -31.21 14.98
N CYS A 168 -21.30 -31.28 13.67
CA CYS A 168 -20.35 -31.08 12.58
C CYS A 168 -19.74 -29.66 12.60
N MET A 169 -20.59 -28.64 12.80
CA MET A 169 -20.15 -27.24 12.94
C MET A 169 -19.18 -27.06 14.12
N ALA A 170 -19.39 -27.78 15.22
CA ALA A 170 -18.53 -27.73 16.41
C ALA A 170 -17.20 -28.52 16.26
N ALA A 171 -17.20 -29.62 15.49
CA ALA A 171 -16.04 -30.52 15.37
C ALA A 171 -15.13 -30.23 14.16
N ILE A 172 -15.71 -29.86 13.01
CA ILE A 172 -14.99 -29.61 11.74
C ILE A 172 -14.93 -28.11 11.41
N GLY A 173 -15.97 -27.36 11.81
CA GLY A 173 -16.16 -25.95 11.47
C GLY A 173 -17.40 -25.72 10.61
N SER A 174 -17.70 -24.46 10.31
CA SER A 174 -18.87 -24.03 9.56
C SER A 174 -18.53 -23.12 8.38
N ALA A 175 -19.45 -23.04 7.42
CA ALA A 175 -19.43 -22.10 6.30
C ALA A 175 -20.57 -21.05 6.47
N PRO A 176 -20.36 -19.80 6.01
CA PRO A 176 -21.43 -18.81 5.93
C PRO A 176 -22.39 -19.13 4.78
N ASP A 177 -23.67 -19.13 5.09
CA ASP A 177 -24.81 -19.34 4.17
C ASP A 177 -25.30 -17.99 3.59
N ARG A 178 -25.92 -17.95 2.39
CA ARG A 178 -26.43 -16.70 1.77
C ARG A 178 -27.40 -15.90 2.65
N SER A 179 -28.15 -16.55 3.56
CA SER A 179 -29.04 -15.89 4.53
C SER A 179 -28.29 -15.19 5.68
N GLY A 180 -26.99 -15.43 5.82
CA GLY A 180 -26.13 -14.91 6.89
C GLY A 180 -26.00 -15.82 8.11
N GLU A 181 -26.69 -16.97 8.15
CA GLU A 181 -26.49 -18.00 9.17
C GLU A 181 -25.20 -18.81 8.93
N GLN A 182 -24.95 -19.81 9.76
CA GLN A 182 -23.78 -20.70 9.66
C GLN A 182 -24.26 -22.13 9.48
N GLY A 183 -23.68 -22.83 8.50
CA GLY A 183 -24.04 -24.20 8.15
C GLY A 183 -22.83 -25.04 7.76
N VAL A 184 -23.08 -26.15 7.05
CA VAL A 184 -22.05 -27.11 6.61
C VAL A 184 -22.21 -27.44 5.13
N THR A 185 -21.08 -27.71 4.46
CA THR A 185 -21.04 -28.17 3.06
C THR A 185 -20.92 -29.70 2.96
N ALA A 186 -21.10 -30.25 1.75
CA ALA A 186 -20.86 -31.68 1.47
C ALA A 186 -19.49 -32.17 1.98
N ASP A 187 -18.41 -31.43 1.68
CA ASP A 187 -17.04 -31.77 2.12
C ASP A 187 -16.91 -31.82 3.65
N MET A 188 -17.59 -30.91 4.37
CA MET A 188 -17.61 -30.90 5.84
C MET A 188 -18.37 -32.12 6.39
N ILE A 189 -19.52 -32.47 5.80
CA ILE A 189 -20.31 -33.66 6.16
C ILE A 189 -19.50 -34.94 5.89
N GLU A 190 -18.85 -35.04 4.73
CA GLU A 190 -17.95 -36.15 4.37
C GLU A 190 -16.84 -36.32 5.42
N ALA A 191 -16.11 -35.24 5.73
CA ALA A 191 -15.03 -35.24 6.71
C ALA A 191 -15.52 -35.57 8.13
N PHE A 192 -16.69 -35.06 8.53
CA PHE A 192 -17.28 -35.32 9.84
C PHE A 192 -17.64 -36.80 10.03
N TYR A 193 -18.39 -37.39 9.09
CA TYR A 193 -18.76 -38.82 9.18
C TYR A 193 -17.55 -39.74 9.04
N ALA A 194 -16.54 -39.36 8.25
CA ALA A 194 -15.25 -40.07 8.20
C ALA A 194 -14.53 -40.01 9.55
N ALA A 195 -14.43 -38.83 10.19
CA ALA A 195 -13.82 -38.67 11.50
C ALA A 195 -14.59 -39.44 12.60
N CYS A 196 -15.91 -39.47 12.55
CA CYS A 196 -16.74 -40.30 13.42
C CYS A 196 -16.43 -41.79 13.27
N ALA A 197 -16.37 -42.30 12.03
CA ALA A 197 -16.07 -43.71 11.77
C ALA A 197 -14.64 -44.10 12.19
N ASP A 198 -13.64 -43.27 11.88
CA ASP A 198 -12.25 -43.47 12.30
C ASP A 198 -12.09 -43.44 13.83
N TYR A 199 -12.82 -42.56 14.53
CA TYR A 199 -12.80 -42.48 16.01
C TYR A 199 -13.48 -43.69 16.66
N ASP A 200 -14.65 -44.12 16.16
CA ASP A 200 -15.33 -45.30 16.71
C ASP A 200 -14.56 -46.60 16.42
N ALA A 201 -13.94 -46.74 15.25
CA ALA A 201 -13.06 -47.85 14.94
C ALA A 201 -11.84 -47.90 15.89
N TRP A 202 -11.23 -46.75 16.20
CA TRP A 202 -10.13 -46.64 17.16
C TRP A 202 -10.56 -47.02 18.59
N LEU A 203 -11.77 -46.63 19.01
CA LEU A 203 -12.36 -47.06 20.28
C LEU A 203 -12.70 -48.56 20.27
N ALA A 204 -13.23 -49.10 19.20
CA ALA A 204 -13.57 -50.52 19.08
C ALA A 204 -12.32 -51.43 19.16
N MET A 205 -11.17 -51.01 18.61
CA MET A 205 -9.88 -51.68 18.84
C MET A 205 -9.55 -51.74 20.33
N SER A 206 -9.76 -50.62 21.05
CA SER A 206 -9.52 -50.49 22.49
C SER A 206 -10.44 -51.38 23.35
N GLU A 207 -11.66 -51.63 22.88
CA GLU A 207 -12.64 -52.50 23.54
C GLU A 207 -12.40 -53.99 23.23
N ALA A 208 -11.98 -54.32 22.00
CA ALA A 208 -11.73 -55.69 21.55
C ALA A 208 -10.45 -56.31 22.14
N GLU A 209 -9.36 -55.52 22.24
CA GLU A 209 -8.09 -55.96 22.84
C GLU A 209 -7.84 -55.36 24.23
N LYS A 210 -8.92 -55.09 24.97
CA LYS A 210 -8.92 -54.31 26.22
C LYS A 210 -7.83 -54.70 27.21
N ASP A 211 -7.71 -55.98 27.57
CA ASP A 211 -6.76 -56.42 28.61
C ASP A 211 -5.28 -56.42 28.11
N ARG A 212 -5.08 -56.29 26.79
CA ARG A 212 -3.76 -56.19 26.14
C ARG A 212 -3.35 -54.73 25.91
N ILE A 213 -4.30 -53.85 25.59
CA ILE A 213 -4.09 -52.40 25.40
C ILE A 213 -4.06 -51.67 26.76
N PHE A 214 -4.84 -52.12 27.74
CA PHE A 214 -4.96 -51.54 29.08
C PHE A 214 -4.48 -52.52 30.18
N PRO A 215 -3.18 -52.85 30.28
CA PRO A 215 -2.66 -53.82 31.24
C PRO A 215 -2.85 -53.44 32.72
N PHE A 216 -3.21 -52.19 33.02
CA PHE A 216 -3.58 -51.71 34.36
C PHE A 216 -5.04 -51.22 34.41
N GLY A 217 -5.87 -51.59 33.44
CA GLY A 217 -7.25 -51.09 33.31
C GLY A 217 -7.28 -49.56 33.22
N ALA A 218 -8.13 -48.92 34.03
CA ALA A 218 -8.27 -47.47 34.07
C ALA A 218 -6.96 -46.72 34.42
N ASP A 219 -6.09 -47.33 35.22
CA ASP A 219 -4.83 -46.70 35.66
C ASP A 219 -3.73 -46.75 34.58
N THR A 220 -3.97 -47.40 33.43
CA THR A 220 -2.95 -47.58 32.37
C THR A 220 -2.39 -46.24 31.87
N ALA A 221 -3.22 -45.20 31.76
CA ALA A 221 -2.77 -43.87 31.36
C ALA A 221 -1.80 -43.26 32.39
N ALA A 222 -2.19 -43.23 33.67
CA ALA A 222 -1.35 -42.73 34.76
C ALA A 222 -0.06 -43.55 34.95
N ALA A 223 -0.14 -44.87 34.71
CA ALA A 223 1.03 -45.76 34.73
C ALA A 223 1.98 -45.49 33.56
N TYR A 224 1.45 -45.20 32.36
CA TYR A 224 2.24 -44.80 31.19
C TYR A 224 2.90 -43.43 31.38
N ASP A 225 2.18 -42.46 31.94
CA ASP A 225 2.72 -41.14 32.25
C ASP A 225 3.86 -41.24 33.28
N ALA A 226 3.66 -42.05 34.33
CA ALA A 226 4.69 -42.31 35.35
C ALA A 226 5.94 -43.02 34.77
N VAL A 227 5.77 -43.98 33.85
CA VAL A 227 6.87 -44.59 33.09
C VAL A 227 7.60 -43.55 32.24
N THR A 228 6.84 -42.73 31.50
CA THR A 228 7.39 -41.75 30.55
C THR A 228 8.17 -40.65 31.29
N ALA A 229 7.70 -40.21 32.45
CA ALA A 229 8.33 -39.15 33.25
C ALA A 229 9.76 -39.47 33.71
N VAL A 230 10.10 -40.75 33.94
CA VAL A 230 11.44 -41.18 34.38
C VAL A 230 12.23 -41.94 33.32
N ARG A 231 11.63 -42.25 32.16
CA ARG A 231 12.19 -43.17 31.16
C ARG A 231 13.62 -42.84 30.76
N ASP A 232 13.83 -41.64 30.23
CA ASP A 232 15.13 -41.23 29.68
C ASP A 232 16.24 -41.24 30.75
N LYS A 233 15.87 -41.04 32.02
CA LYS A 233 16.78 -41.07 33.17
C LYS A 233 17.13 -42.48 33.63
N ILE A 234 16.24 -43.45 33.44
CA ILE A 234 16.52 -44.88 33.68
C ILE A 234 17.32 -45.46 32.50
N ASP A 235 16.99 -45.07 31.27
CA ASP A 235 17.75 -45.45 30.05
C ASP A 235 19.19 -44.87 30.08
N ASP A 236 19.37 -43.62 30.54
CA ASP A 236 20.69 -43.01 30.85
C ASP A 236 21.41 -43.77 31.97
N TYR A 237 20.73 -44.15 33.04
CA TYR A 237 21.33 -44.92 34.15
C TYR A 237 21.91 -46.26 33.71
N PHE A 238 21.15 -47.07 32.97
CA PHE A 238 21.66 -48.36 32.49
C PHE A 238 22.77 -48.18 31.45
N THR A 239 22.68 -47.15 30.59
CA THR A 239 23.75 -46.80 29.65
C THR A 239 25.04 -46.39 30.36
N ARG A 240 24.95 -45.62 31.44
CA ARG A 240 26.06 -45.30 32.35
C ARG A 240 26.65 -46.53 33.03
N CYS A 241 25.82 -47.44 33.52
CA CYS A 241 26.29 -48.68 34.15
C CYS A 241 27.03 -49.59 33.16
N ARG A 242 26.56 -49.67 31.90
CA ARG A 242 27.26 -50.40 30.82
C ARG A 242 28.61 -49.77 30.48
N LEU A 243 28.69 -48.44 30.39
CA LEU A 243 29.96 -47.76 30.15
C LEU A 243 30.97 -48.01 31.28
N LEU A 244 30.54 -47.93 32.54
CA LEU A 244 31.34 -48.23 33.72
C LEU A 244 31.80 -49.70 33.80
N ALA A 245 31.00 -50.64 33.29
CA ALA A 245 31.36 -52.06 33.21
C ALA A 245 32.29 -52.40 32.03
N TYR A 246 32.28 -51.57 30.97
CA TYR A 246 33.16 -51.70 29.80
C TYR A 246 34.54 -51.06 30.05
N ASP A 247 34.57 -49.87 30.63
CA ASP A 247 35.78 -49.12 30.95
C ASP A 247 35.69 -48.55 32.37
N LYS A 248 36.64 -48.95 33.23
CA LYS A 248 36.70 -48.51 34.63
C LYS A 248 37.28 -47.11 34.79
N ASP A 249 38.08 -46.62 33.84
CA ASP A 249 38.61 -45.25 33.86
C ASP A 249 37.52 -44.24 33.46
N ALA A 250 36.48 -44.68 32.74
CA ALA A 250 35.29 -43.89 32.45
C ALA A 250 34.45 -43.53 33.69
N ALA A 251 34.72 -44.10 34.87
CA ALA A 251 33.96 -43.85 36.10
C ALA A 251 33.80 -42.36 36.44
N ALA A 252 34.87 -41.58 36.30
CA ALA A 252 34.87 -40.14 36.58
C ALA A 252 34.05 -39.31 35.58
N ALA A 253 33.85 -39.81 34.35
CA ALA A 253 32.97 -39.19 33.34
C ALA A 253 31.51 -39.64 33.48
N VAL A 254 31.28 -40.84 34.04
CA VAL A 254 29.96 -41.42 34.27
C VAL A 254 29.26 -40.79 35.49
N SER A 255 29.99 -40.55 36.58
CA SER A 255 29.46 -39.93 37.80
C SER A 255 29.38 -38.40 37.68
N VAL A 256 28.16 -37.86 37.56
CA VAL A 256 27.94 -36.40 37.63
C VAL A 256 27.95 -35.95 39.10
N PRO A 257 28.88 -35.07 39.53
CA PRO A 257 28.85 -34.52 40.88
C PRO A 257 27.81 -33.41 41.00
N VAL A 258 27.09 -33.34 42.13
CA VAL A 258 26.15 -32.25 42.42
C VAL A 258 26.93 -31.03 42.91
N SER A 259 27.20 -30.08 42.01
CA SER A 259 27.85 -28.80 42.32
C SER A 259 26.91 -27.81 43.02
N ALA A 260 25.64 -27.75 42.61
CA ALA A 260 24.62 -26.91 43.19
C ALA A 260 23.24 -27.58 43.18
N MET A 261 22.32 -27.10 44.04
CA MET A 261 20.93 -27.57 44.13
C MET A 261 20.15 -27.43 42.81
N SER A 262 20.52 -26.48 41.96
CA SER A 262 19.98 -26.33 40.60
C SER A 262 20.25 -27.53 39.69
N ASP A 263 21.36 -28.23 39.93
CA ASP A 263 21.93 -29.18 38.98
C ASP A 263 21.39 -30.61 39.20
N VAL A 264 20.72 -30.82 40.34
CA VAL A 264 20.18 -32.10 40.82
C VAL A 264 19.26 -32.75 39.78
N ALA A 265 18.41 -31.97 39.10
CA ALA A 265 17.54 -32.47 38.03
C ALA A 265 18.33 -33.00 36.81
N SER A 266 19.51 -32.44 36.51
CA SER A 266 20.34 -32.84 35.37
C SER A 266 21.11 -34.14 35.64
N CYS A 267 21.41 -34.44 36.91
CA CYS A 267 22.09 -35.66 37.34
C CYS A 267 21.29 -36.95 37.03
N PRO A 268 21.94 -38.14 37.04
CA PRO A 268 21.25 -39.44 36.88
C PRO A 268 20.19 -39.70 37.96
N ILE A 269 19.28 -40.64 37.71
CA ILE A 269 18.22 -41.01 38.68
C ILE A 269 18.75 -41.71 39.94
N ALA A 270 19.92 -42.37 39.86
CA ALA A 270 20.67 -42.91 40.99
C ALA A 270 22.16 -42.96 40.63
N HIS A 271 23.05 -43.15 41.60
CA HIS A 271 24.48 -43.33 41.32
C HIS A 271 24.73 -44.63 40.53
N PRO A 272 25.36 -44.58 39.33
CA PRO A 272 25.69 -45.77 38.54
C PRO A 272 26.57 -46.77 39.28
N ARG A 273 26.38 -48.07 39.03
CA ARG A 273 27.11 -49.17 39.69
C ARG A 273 27.50 -50.23 38.66
N GLU A 274 28.68 -50.83 38.81
CA GLU A 274 29.14 -51.96 37.96
C GLU A 274 28.16 -53.14 37.94
N SER A 275 27.32 -53.28 38.98
CA SER A 275 26.32 -54.35 39.09
C SER A 275 25.10 -54.20 38.18
N GLY A 276 24.95 -53.09 37.44
CA GLY A 276 23.84 -52.88 36.50
C GLY A 276 22.44 -52.91 37.12
N LEU A 277 22.32 -52.61 38.43
CA LEU A 277 21.10 -52.74 39.22
C LEU A 277 20.73 -51.37 39.81
N LEU A 278 19.64 -50.79 39.32
CA LEU A 278 19.05 -49.56 39.82
C LEU A 278 18.48 -49.83 41.22
N PRO A 279 19.01 -49.21 42.30
CA PRO A 279 18.50 -49.46 43.65
C PRO A 279 17.08 -48.90 43.83
N LEU A 280 16.36 -49.42 44.84
CA LEU A 280 15.08 -48.84 45.28
C LEU A 280 15.28 -47.70 46.29
N ASP A 281 16.49 -47.57 46.83
CA ASP A 281 16.93 -46.60 47.81
C ASP A 281 18.07 -45.71 47.26
N GLY A 282 18.16 -44.46 47.74
CA GLY A 282 19.16 -43.51 47.23
C GLY A 282 18.87 -43.01 45.82
N ILE A 283 17.60 -42.92 45.45
CA ILE A 283 17.12 -42.22 44.26
C ILE A 283 17.41 -40.71 44.39
N ASN A 284 17.64 -40.06 43.27
CA ASN A 284 17.83 -38.62 43.15
C ASN A 284 16.60 -37.87 43.67
N PRO A 285 16.72 -36.96 44.68
CA PRO A 285 15.58 -36.31 45.32
C PRO A 285 14.63 -35.55 44.37
N PHE A 286 15.11 -35.05 43.24
CA PHE A 286 14.27 -34.38 42.24
C PHE A 286 13.35 -35.36 41.48
N TRP A 287 13.78 -36.62 41.34
CA TRP A 287 13.06 -37.67 40.61
C TRP A 287 12.32 -38.65 41.52
N GLN A 288 12.41 -38.50 42.85
CA GLN A 288 11.80 -39.41 43.84
C GLN A 288 10.29 -39.55 43.66
N ASP A 289 9.51 -38.46 43.62
CA ASP A 289 8.04 -38.53 43.51
C ASP A 289 7.56 -39.20 42.20
N ALA A 290 8.34 -39.03 41.12
CA ALA A 290 8.08 -39.65 39.83
C ALA A 290 8.44 -41.15 39.85
N PHE A 291 9.57 -41.52 40.46
CA PHE A 291 9.99 -42.90 40.66
C PHE A 291 9.03 -43.67 41.59
N ASP A 292 8.62 -43.07 42.71
CA ASP A 292 7.62 -43.63 43.63
C ASP A 292 6.25 -43.79 42.94
N SER A 293 5.96 -42.96 41.94
CA SER A 293 4.76 -43.09 41.11
C SER A 293 4.87 -44.19 40.06
N LEU A 294 6.05 -44.41 39.47
CA LEU A 294 6.34 -45.60 38.66
C LEU A 294 6.21 -46.89 39.50
N MET A 295 6.79 -46.90 40.71
CA MET A 295 6.86 -48.09 41.56
C MET A 295 5.50 -48.60 42.07
N LYS A 296 4.42 -47.80 41.96
CA LYS A 296 3.03 -48.24 42.17
C LYS A 296 2.57 -49.29 41.14
N PHE A 297 3.17 -49.26 39.94
CA PHE A 297 2.78 -50.10 38.78
C PHE A 297 3.83 -51.17 38.43
N VAL A 298 5.06 -51.05 38.94
CA VAL A 298 6.14 -52.04 38.75
C VAL A 298 6.07 -53.12 39.82
N SER A 299 5.62 -54.33 39.44
CA SER A 299 5.60 -55.48 40.33
C SER A 299 6.97 -56.18 40.39
N LEU A 300 7.69 -55.99 41.51
CA LEU A 300 8.94 -56.70 41.82
C LEU A 300 8.72 -57.80 42.88
N PRO A 301 9.47 -58.92 42.83
CA PRO A 301 9.59 -59.84 43.95
C PRO A 301 10.02 -59.15 45.25
N LYS A 302 9.46 -59.56 46.40
CA LYS A 302 9.77 -58.97 47.72
C LYS A 302 11.23 -59.13 48.18
N SER A 303 12.02 -59.94 47.48
CA SER A 303 13.46 -60.14 47.69
C SER A 303 14.36 -59.29 46.78
N SER A 304 13.79 -58.54 45.83
CA SER A 304 14.55 -57.70 44.90
C SER A 304 15.16 -56.49 45.61
N LYS A 305 16.44 -56.24 45.36
CA LYS A 305 17.20 -55.10 45.89
C LYS A 305 17.25 -53.90 44.93
N GLY A 306 16.50 -53.97 43.84
CA GLY A 306 16.55 -53.03 42.72
C GLY A 306 15.85 -53.54 41.49
N LEU A 307 15.88 -52.73 40.43
CA LEU A 307 15.42 -53.02 39.07
C LEU A 307 16.65 -53.21 38.17
N ASP A 308 16.68 -54.27 37.37
CA ASP A 308 17.72 -54.52 36.38
C ASP A 308 17.26 -54.08 34.97
N GLU A 309 18.20 -54.00 34.01
CA GLU A 309 17.88 -53.54 32.65
C GLU A 309 16.84 -54.47 31.96
N ALA A 310 16.88 -55.78 32.25
CA ALA A 310 15.92 -56.74 31.74
C ALA A 310 14.51 -56.55 32.35
N GLY A 311 14.41 -56.32 33.67
CA GLY A 311 13.16 -55.98 34.33
C GLY A 311 12.58 -54.66 33.83
N TRP A 312 13.41 -53.65 33.59
CA TRP A 312 13.00 -52.36 33.03
C TRP A 312 12.49 -52.48 31.59
N ALA A 313 13.20 -53.21 30.73
CA ALA A 313 12.70 -53.55 29.39
C ALA A 313 11.37 -54.32 29.45
N GLY A 314 11.20 -55.20 30.45
CA GLY A 314 9.95 -55.89 30.75
C GLY A 314 8.81 -55.02 31.29
N VAL A 315 9.10 -53.83 31.84
CA VAL A 315 8.10 -52.79 32.16
C VAL A 315 7.70 -52.06 30.88
N LEU A 316 8.67 -51.55 30.12
CA LEU A 316 8.42 -50.83 28.85
C LEU A 316 7.63 -51.69 27.85
N ALA A 317 7.93 -52.98 27.76
CA ALA A 317 7.24 -53.93 26.88
C ALA A 317 5.71 -54.00 27.12
N ARG A 318 5.24 -53.79 28.36
CA ARG A 318 3.80 -53.82 28.70
C ARG A 318 3.03 -52.66 28.07
N PHE A 319 3.69 -51.53 27.81
CA PHE A 319 3.08 -50.34 27.22
C PHE A 319 3.21 -50.28 25.69
N VAL A 320 3.83 -51.27 25.05
CA VAL A 320 3.95 -51.33 23.58
C VAL A 320 2.57 -51.39 22.89
N PRO A 321 1.59 -52.21 23.32
CA PRO A 321 0.25 -52.18 22.73
C PRO A 321 -0.48 -50.85 22.97
N TYR A 322 -0.36 -50.28 24.17
CA TYR A 322 -0.96 -49.00 24.53
C TYR A 322 -0.42 -47.84 23.67
N THR A 323 0.90 -47.77 23.48
CA THR A 323 1.55 -46.74 22.65
C THR A 323 1.28 -46.92 21.16
N GLN A 324 1.20 -48.16 20.67
CA GLN A 324 0.78 -48.44 19.29
C GLN A 324 -0.68 -48.01 19.05
N TRP A 325 -1.58 -48.27 20.00
CA TRP A 325 -2.97 -47.83 19.93
C TRP A 325 -3.11 -46.30 20.03
N LEU A 326 -2.38 -45.63 20.92
CA LEU A 326 -2.33 -44.16 20.96
C LEU A 326 -1.78 -43.58 19.64
N GLY A 327 -0.73 -44.19 19.07
CA GLY A 327 -0.13 -43.79 17.80
C GLY A 327 -1.01 -44.04 16.58
N SER A 328 -2.00 -44.95 16.67
CA SER A 328 -2.98 -45.21 15.61
C SER A 328 -4.26 -44.37 15.74
N LYS A 329 -4.29 -43.39 16.65
CA LYS A 329 -5.48 -42.56 16.91
C LYS A 329 -5.84 -41.71 15.69
N LYS A 330 -7.12 -41.77 15.32
CA LYS A 330 -7.73 -40.95 14.28
C LYS A 330 -9.05 -40.35 14.76
N GLY A 331 -9.64 -39.46 13.96
CA GLY A 331 -10.91 -38.80 14.28
C GLY A 331 -10.84 -37.86 15.50
N ALA A 332 -9.65 -37.38 15.89
CA ALA A 332 -9.46 -36.52 17.06
C ALA A 332 -10.31 -35.23 17.03
N GLN A 333 -10.73 -34.78 15.85
CA GLN A 333 -11.66 -33.65 15.67
C GLN A 333 -13.02 -33.86 16.36
N VAL A 334 -13.53 -35.10 16.41
CA VAL A 334 -14.84 -35.44 17.00
C VAL A 334 -14.75 -35.94 18.45
N GLU A 335 -13.54 -36.03 19.01
CA GLU A 335 -13.31 -36.53 20.38
C GLU A 335 -14.09 -35.75 21.44
N GLY A 336 -14.24 -34.42 21.26
CA GLY A 336 -15.00 -33.55 22.15
C GLY A 336 -16.50 -33.86 22.24
N LEU A 337 -17.06 -34.58 21.27
CA LEU A 337 -18.46 -35.07 21.32
C LEU A 337 -18.61 -36.32 22.21
N GLY A 338 -17.51 -37.05 22.41
CA GLY A 338 -17.46 -38.28 23.21
C GLY A 338 -18.08 -39.51 22.54
N ALA A 339 -17.58 -40.69 22.93
CA ALA A 339 -17.93 -41.98 22.33
C ALA A 339 -19.45 -42.25 22.21
N LYS A 340 -20.25 -41.83 23.21
CA LYS A 340 -21.70 -42.02 23.21
C LYS A 340 -22.41 -41.24 22.11
N ARG A 341 -21.97 -40.01 21.81
CA ARG A 341 -22.59 -39.17 20.78
C ARG A 341 -22.15 -39.61 19.38
N VAL A 342 -20.86 -39.90 19.19
CA VAL A 342 -20.34 -40.45 17.92
C VAL A 342 -21.06 -41.75 17.54
N ARG A 343 -21.21 -42.69 18.47
CA ARG A 343 -21.97 -43.94 18.24
C ARG A 343 -23.45 -43.71 17.94
N ALA A 344 -24.06 -42.65 18.49
CA ALA A 344 -25.44 -42.28 18.16
C ALA A 344 -25.57 -41.70 16.74
N ILE A 345 -24.65 -40.81 16.34
CA ILE A 345 -24.60 -40.22 14.98
C ILE A 345 -24.41 -41.30 13.92
N LEU A 346 -23.43 -42.21 14.12
CA LEU A 346 -23.19 -43.33 13.21
C LEU A 346 -24.40 -44.28 13.12
N LYS A 347 -25.12 -44.50 14.22
CA LYS A 347 -26.32 -45.35 14.25
C LYS A 347 -27.56 -44.71 13.61
N ALA A 348 -27.66 -43.37 13.63
CA ALA A 348 -28.76 -42.64 12.99
C ALA A 348 -28.67 -42.65 11.45
N ASP A 349 -27.49 -42.93 10.91
CA ASP A 349 -27.18 -43.07 9.47
C ASP A 349 -27.73 -41.94 8.60
N ARG A 350 -27.58 -40.69 9.07
CA ARG A 350 -28.08 -39.49 8.39
C ARG A 350 -27.12 -38.89 7.37
N LYS A 351 -25.98 -39.54 7.09
CA LYS A 351 -25.00 -39.01 6.11
C LYS A 351 -25.65 -38.78 4.75
N GLN A 352 -26.33 -39.77 4.19
CA GLN A 352 -26.93 -39.64 2.86
C GLN A 352 -28.05 -38.60 2.84
N TYR A 353 -28.93 -38.57 3.84
CA TYR A 353 -29.99 -37.54 3.95
C TYR A 353 -29.44 -36.10 3.96
N LEU A 354 -28.31 -35.87 4.64
CA LEU A 354 -27.64 -34.56 4.67
C LEU A 354 -26.97 -34.22 3.31
N LEU A 355 -26.39 -35.20 2.62
CA LEU A 355 -25.88 -34.98 1.26
C LEU A 355 -27.01 -34.75 0.25
N ASP A 356 -28.11 -35.49 0.33
CA ASP A 356 -29.32 -35.30 -0.47
C ASP A 356 -29.94 -33.91 -0.23
N LEU A 357 -29.80 -33.33 0.96
CA LEU A 357 -30.20 -31.95 1.26
C LEU A 357 -29.28 -30.93 0.58
N VAL A 358 -27.96 -31.13 0.61
CA VAL A 358 -27.00 -30.29 -0.13
C VAL A 358 -27.22 -30.37 -1.65
N GLU A 359 -27.55 -31.54 -2.19
CA GLU A 359 -27.89 -31.68 -3.63
C GLU A 359 -29.22 -30.98 -3.98
N LYS A 360 -30.24 -31.04 -3.10
CA LYS A 360 -31.51 -30.31 -3.27
C LYS A 360 -31.32 -28.80 -3.19
N ASP A 361 -30.49 -28.31 -2.27
CA ASP A 361 -30.11 -26.90 -2.22
C ASP A 361 -29.45 -26.48 -3.53
N ARG A 362 -28.42 -27.23 -3.94
CA ARG A 362 -27.66 -26.93 -5.15
C ARG A 362 -28.48 -27.01 -6.44
N ALA A 363 -29.58 -27.77 -6.46
CA ALA A 363 -30.52 -27.73 -7.59
C ALA A 363 -31.15 -26.34 -7.81
N LEU A 364 -31.20 -25.49 -6.77
CA LEU A 364 -31.68 -24.10 -6.82
C LEU A 364 -30.57 -23.09 -7.16
N GLU A 365 -29.32 -23.52 -7.35
CA GLU A 365 -28.15 -22.67 -7.69
C GLU A 365 -28.45 -21.75 -8.88
N GLN A 366 -29.21 -22.22 -9.89
CA GLN A 366 -29.58 -21.41 -11.05
C GLN A 366 -30.60 -20.30 -10.75
N GLU A 367 -31.50 -20.50 -9.79
CA GLU A 367 -32.49 -19.48 -9.39
C GLU A 367 -31.82 -18.38 -8.56
N SER A 368 -30.94 -18.76 -7.62
CA SER A 368 -30.18 -17.82 -6.80
C SER A 368 -29.09 -17.08 -7.58
N ASN A 369 -28.40 -17.73 -8.53
CA ASN A 369 -27.49 -17.02 -9.42
C ASN A 369 -28.24 -16.04 -10.34
N SER A 370 -29.55 -16.21 -10.57
CA SER A 370 -30.38 -15.22 -11.27
C SER A 370 -30.71 -13.99 -10.40
N ILE A 371 -30.69 -14.10 -9.07
CA ILE A 371 -30.75 -12.97 -8.13
C ILE A 371 -29.45 -12.16 -8.17
N ASP A 372 -28.28 -12.81 -8.22
CA ASP A 372 -26.99 -12.13 -8.41
C ASP A 372 -26.87 -11.45 -9.78
N ASP A 373 -27.45 -12.04 -10.84
CA ASP A 373 -27.53 -11.41 -12.17
C ASP A 373 -28.44 -10.15 -12.15
N VAL A 374 -29.44 -10.06 -11.25
CA VAL A 374 -30.22 -8.83 -11.00
C VAL A 374 -29.41 -7.79 -10.21
N LYS A 375 -28.64 -8.19 -9.18
CA LYS A 375 -27.69 -7.31 -8.47
C LYS A 375 -26.70 -6.67 -9.46
N LYS A 376 -26.16 -7.49 -10.36
CA LYS A 376 -25.29 -7.06 -11.46
C LYS A 376 -25.99 -6.14 -12.45
N LEU A 377 -27.25 -6.42 -12.82
CA LEU A 377 -28.06 -5.52 -13.66
C LEU A 377 -28.18 -4.14 -13.01
N MET A 378 -28.53 -4.08 -11.72
CA MET A 378 -28.75 -2.83 -11.01
C MET A 378 -27.47 -2.01 -10.83
N LEU A 379 -26.36 -2.65 -10.45
CA LEU A 379 -25.07 -1.98 -10.33
C LEU A 379 -24.58 -1.43 -11.68
N LEU A 380 -24.62 -2.25 -12.74
CA LEU A 380 -24.24 -1.81 -14.08
C LEU A 380 -25.18 -0.75 -14.64
N TYR A 381 -26.49 -0.81 -14.37
CA TYR A 381 -27.45 0.21 -14.82
C TYR A 381 -27.17 1.60 -14.20
N ARG A 382 -26.88 1.66 -12.89
CA ARG A 382 -26.52 2.91 -12.19
C ARG A 382 -25.19 3.48 -12.70
N ASP A 383 -24.18 2.62 -12.84
CA ASP A 383 -22.79 3.07 -12.91
C ASP A 383 -22.15 3.04 -14.30
N TYR A 384 -22.57 2.13 -15.19
CA TYR A 384 -21.82 1.83 -16.42
C TYR A 384 -21.66 3.06 -17.31
N ALA A 385 -22.69 3.91 -17.45
CA ALA A 385 -22.60 5.15 -18.21
C ALA A 385 -21.58 6.15 -17.63
N LYS A 386 -21.45 6.22 -16.30
CA LYS A 386 -20.42 7.04 -15.63
C LYS A 386 -19.02 6.46 -15.86
N LEU A 387 -18.87 5.14 -15.76
CA LEU A 387 -17.59 4.46 -16.03
C LEU A 387 -17.16 4.66 -17.48
N LEU A 388 -18.03 4.38 -18.45
CA LEU A 388 -17.75 4.52 -19.88
C LEU A 388 -17.33 5.95 -20.25
N ASN A 389 -18.02 6.97 -19.73
CA ASN A 389 -17.65 8.37 -19.96
C ASN A 389 -16.28 8.73 -19.35
N ASN A 390 -15.92 8.11 -18.22
CA ASN A 390 -14.60 8.21 -17.60
C ASN A 390 -13.54 7.26 -18.22
N TYR A 391 -13.89 6.44 -19.21
CA TYR A 391 -12.98 5.50 -19.89
C TYR A 391 -12.71 5.94 -21.35
N LEU A 392 -13.74 6.38 -22.07
CA LEU A 392 -13.64 6.88 -23.45
C LEU A 392 -13.22 8.35 -23.55
N ILE A 393 -13.74 9.22 -22.67
CA ILE A 393 -13.70 10.68 -22.87
C ILE A 393 -12.97 11.41 -21.74
N PHE A 394 -12.98 10.87 -20.51
CA PHE A 394 -12.70 11.60 -19.27
C PHE A 394 -13.59 12.84 -19.12
N SER A 395 -14.91 12.66 -19.30
CA SER A 395 -15.90 13.74 -19.21
C SER A 395 -15.77 14.54 -17.91
N ASP A 396 -15.72 13.85 -16.77
CA ASP A 396 -15.91 14.47 -15.47
C ASP A 396 -14.65 15.26 -15.06
N PHE A 397 -13.46 14.74 -15.42
CA PHE A 397 -12.18 15.43 -15.31
C PHE A 397 -12.21 16.79 -16.01
N TYR A 398 -12.64 16.83 -17.27
CA TYR A 398 -12.55 18.01 -18.12
C TYR A 398 -13.73 18.98 -17.96
N ALA A 399 -14.94 18.47 -17.71
CA ALA A 399 -16.14 19.26 -17.48
C ALA A 399 -16.09 19.96 -16.11
N ARG A 400 -15.68 19.22 -15.07
CA ARG A 400 -15.45 19.74 -13.71
C ARG A 400 -16.65 20.52 -13.15
N SER A 401 -17.84 19.97 -13.32
CA SER A 401 -19.08 20.45 -12.69
C SER A 401 -19.05 20.14 -11.18
N ASP A 402 -19.60 21.03 -10.35
CA ASP A 402 -19.63 20.81 -8.90
C ASP A 402 -20.24 19.44 -8.53
N GLY A 403 -19.60 18.77 -7.57
CA GLY A 403 -19.95 17.43 -7.12
C GLY A 403 -19.46 16.28 -8.00
N ARG A 404 -19.00 16.50 -9.25
CA ARG A 404 -18.44 15.45 -10.12
C ARG A 404 -16.92 15.55 -10.24
N ARG A 405 -16.26 14.41 -10.09
CA ARG A 405 -14.81 14.19 -10.22
C ARG A 405 -14.56 12.99 -11.11
N ALA A 406 -13.36 12.90 -11.68
CA ALA A 406 -12.94 11.70 -12.38
C ALA A 406 -12.61 10.55 -11.42
N ILE A 407 -12.79 9.32 -11.88
CA ILE A 407 -12.69 8.11 -11.05
C ILE A 407 -11.28 7.82 -10.49
N PHE A 408 -10.25 8.55 -10.95
CA PHE A 408 -8.89 8.51 -10.43
C PHE A 408 -8.55 9.66 -9.45
N GLU A 409 -9.46 10.62 -9.22
CA GLU A 409 -9.20 11.79 -8.37
C GLU A 409 -9.53 11.49 -6.89
N ALA A 410 -8.50 11.16 -6.11
CA ALA A 410 -8.60 10.65 -4.74
C ALA A 410 -9.11 11.67 -3.68
N GLY A 411 -8.99 12.98 -3.94
CA GLY A 411 -9.28 13.99 -2.92
C GLY A 411 -8.72 15.39 -3.21
N LYS A 412 -8.30 16.11 -2.16
CA LYS A 412 -7.71 17.47 -2.21
C LYS A 412 -6.53 17.57 -1.25
N LEU A 413 -5.39 18.09 -1.71
CA LEU A 413 -4.25 18.39 -0.85
C LEU A 413 -4.17 19.89 -0.58
N TYR A 414 -4.24 20.28 0.69
CA TYR A 414 -3.97 21.63 1.17
C TYR A 414 -2.51 21.72 1.65
N ILE A 415 -1.73 22.57 0.99
CA ILE A 415 -0.32 22.81 1.31
C ILE A 415 0.06 24.23 0.91
N ASP A 416 0.81 24.92 1.76
CA ASP A 416 1.53 26.16 1.39
C ASP A 416 0.66 27.28 0.76
N GLN A 417 -0.50 27.55 1.39
CA GLN A 417 -1.54 28.50 0.92
C GLN A 417 -2.21 28.11 -0.41
N ARG A 418 -2.11 26.84 -0.83
CA ARG A 418 -2.67 26.30 -2.07
C ARG A 418 -3.55 25.09 -1.78
N CYS A 419 -4.54 24.85 -2.64
CA CYS A 419 -5.28 23.60 -2.69
C CYS A 419 -5.08 22.96 -4.07
N CYS A 420 -4.46 21.78 -4.09
CA CYS A 420 -4.32 20.95 -5.27
C CYS A 420 -5.52 20.00 -5.33
N ASP A 421 -6.44 20.25 -6.26
CA ASP A 421 -7.65 19.44 -6.42
C ASP A 421 -7.38 18.13 -7.17
N LEU A 422 -6.35 18.08 -8.03
CA LEU A 422 -5.93 16.88 -8.74
C LEU A 422 -4.92 16.10 -7.89
N CYS A 423 -5.44 15.21 -7.05
CA CYS A 423 -4.66 14.21 -6.32
C CYS A 423 -5.03 12.81 -6.80
N ILE A 424 -4.05 11.95 -6.98
CA ILE A 424 -4.22 10.55 -7.42
C ILE A 424 -3.47 9.66 -6.44
N ARG A 425 -4.02 8.49 -6.10
CA ARG A 425 -3.31 7.48 -5.29
C ARG A 425 -2.06 6.98 -6.04
N VAL A 426 -1.08 6.43 -5.33
CA VAL A 426 0.13 5.84 -5.94
C VAL A 426 0.28 4.41 -5.47
N SER A 427 0.16 3.45 -6.39
CA SER A 427 0.35 2.02 -6.09
C SER A 427 1.82 1.59 -6.16
N ASP A 428 2.63 2.25 -7.01
CA ASP A 428 4.06 1.94 -7.20
C ASP A 428 4.91 3.22 -7.31
N MET A 429 5.56 3.59 -6.21
CA MET A 429 6.46 4.76 -6.13
C MET A 429 7.70 4.66 -7.03
N ALA A 430 8.11 3.45 -7.44
CA ALA A 430 9.25 3.24 -8.34
C ALA A 430 8.85 3.48 -9.80
N ARG A 431 7.71 2.93 -10.29
CA ARG A 431 7.17 3.25 -11.62
C ARG A 431 6.90 4.74 -11.78
N HIS A 432 6.34 5.36 -10.74
CA HIS A 432 6.14 6.82 -10.69
C HIS A 432 7.46 7.61 -10.70
N ALA A 433 8.59 7.05 -10.23
CA ALA A 433 9.86 7.75 -10.22
C ALA A 433 10.41 8.08 -11.61
N ASP A 434 10.06 7.29 -12.64
CA ASP A 434 10.53 7.46 -14.01
C ASP A 434 9.44 7.94 -14.96
N MET A 435 8.29 7.26 -15.01
CA MET A 435 7.22 7.61 -15.95
C MET A 435 6.68 9.02 -15.71
N ALA A 436 6.58 9.47 -14.46
CA ALA A 436 6.00 10.77 -14.14
C ALA A 436 6.88 11.95 -14.57
N LYS A 437 8.19 11.75 -14.80
CA LYS A 437 9.09 12.76 -15.40
C LYS A 437 8.62 13.18 -16.79
N LEU A 438 8.00 12.25 -17.54
CA LEU A 438 7.49 12.44 -18.90
C LEU A 438 6.18 13.26 -18.95
N SER A 439 5.51 13.47 -17.82
CA SER A 439 4.26 14.26 -17.74
C SER A 439 4.44 15.73 -18.10
N GLY A 440 5.64 16.29 -17.86
CA GLY A 440 5.92 17.73 -17.94
C GLY A 440 5.23 18.58 -16.88
N MET A 441 4.58 17.97 -15.87
CA MET A 441 3.84 18.64 -14.80
C MET A 441 4.66 18.71 -13.51
N PHE A 442 4.34 19.66 -12.63
CA PHE A 442 4.93 19.71 -11.29
C PHE A 442 4.15 18.74 -10.38
N LEU A 443 4.86 17.83 -9.73
CA LEU A 443 4.26 16.74 -8.97
C LEU A 443 4.80 16.72 -7.54
N ILE A 444 3.89 16.65 -6.57
CA ILE A 444 4.18 16.55 -5.15
C ILE A 444 3.73 15.16 -4.70
N TYR A 445 4.67 14.31 -4.31
CA TYR A 445 4.37 13.02 -3.70
C TYR A 445 4.28 13.20 -2.19
N CYS A 446 3.16 12.75 -1.61
CA CYS A 446 2.92 12.81 -0.18
C CYS A 446 2.61 11.40 0.34
N LYS A 447 3.21 11.06 1.49
CA LYS A 447 2.72 9.95 2.30
C LYS A 447 1.64 10.50 3.22
N CYS A 448 0.45 9.92 3.14
CA CYS A 448 -0.72 10.31 3.92
C CYS A 448 -1.01 9.28 5.00
N THR A 449 -1.28 9.73 6.23
CA THR A 449 -1.59 8.88 7.37
C THR A 449 -2.85 9.39 8.07
N SER A 450 -3.89 8.55 8.21
CA SER A 450 -5.09 8.90 8.97
C SER A 450 -5.04 8.29 10.36
N LYS A 451 -5.00 9.15 11.39
CA LYS A 451 -5.08 8.75 12.80
C LYS A 451 -6.40 8.07 13.14
N LEU A 452 -7.49 8.45 12.47
CA LEU A 452 -8.84 7.89 12.67
C LEU A 452 -8.99 6.46 12.14
N LEU A 453 -8.35 6.15 11.01
CA LEU A 453 -8.47 4.85 10.34
C LEU A 453 -7.31 3.89 10.59
N GLY A 454 -6.23 4.35 11.25
CA GLY A 454 -5.01 3.57 11.45
C GLY A 454 -4.28 3.21 10.14
N LYS A 455 -4.59 3.90 9.04
CA LYS A 455 -4.18 3.53 7.67
C LYS A 455 -3.23 4.56 7.07
N THR A 456 -2.39 4.10 6.14
CA THR A 456 -1.48 4.94 5.36
C THR A 456 -1.66 4.69 3.87
N MET A 457 -1.50 5.72 3.05
CA MET A 457 -1.54 5.65 1.60
C MET A 457 -0.55 6.66 1.01
N ASP A 458 0.03 6.36 -0.15
CA ASP A 458 0.84 7.32 -0.90
C ASP A 458 -0.01 7.98 -1.99
N ILE A 459 0.16 9.28 -2.19
CA ILE A 459 -0.55 10.06 -3.22
C ILE A 459 0.43 10.92 -4.03
N VAL A 460 0.03 11.25 -5.26
CA VAL A 460 0.65 12.28 -6.08
C VAL A 460 -0.37 13.41 -6.33
N ALA A 461 -0.04 14.60 -5.84
CA ALA A 461 -0.77 15.83 -6.11
C ALA A 461 -0.11 16.57 -7.29
N VAL A 462 -0.92 17.00 -8.25
CA VAL A 462 -0.46 17.74 -9.43
C VAL A 462 -0.64 19.23 -9.17
N MET A 463 0.46 20.00 -9.20
CA MET A 463 0.42 21.45 -9.06
C MET A 463 0.52 22.12 -10.44
N THR A 464 -0.44 22.98 -10.75
CA THR A 464 -0.60 23.58 -12.09
C THR A 464 -0.65 25.11 -12.10
N ASP A 465 -0.76 25.75 -10.92
CA ASP A 465 -0.58 27.18 -10.66
C ASP A 465 0.01 27.39 -9.24
N GLY A 466 0.44 28.61 -8.90
CA GLY A 466 1.07 28.97 -7.62
C GLY A 466 2.60 29.04 -7.65
N ASP A 467 3.23 29.39 -6.51
CA ASP A 467 4.69 29.40 -6.38
C ASP A 467 5.27 27.99 -6.14
N ILE A 468 6.54 27.82 -6.48
CA ILE A 468 7.36 26.63 -6.28
C ILE A 468 8.27 26.80 -5.05
N SER A 469 8.50 28.05 -4.60
CA SER A 469 9.25 28.32 -3.37
C SER A 469 8.74 27.52 -2.17
N GLU A 470 9.68 27.06 -1.33
CA GLU A 470 9.42 26.35 -0.07
C GLU A 470 8.77 24.96 -0.16
N LEU A 471 8.40 24.46 -1.33
CA LEU A 471 8.02 23.05 -1.48
C LEU A 471 9.29 22.17 -1.45
N ARG A 472 9.44 21.41 -0.37
CA ARG A 472 10.56 20.47 -0.14
C ARG A 472 10.06 19.19 0.53
N PRO A 473 10.74 18.04 0.34
CA PRO A 473 10.53 16.87 1.18
C PRO A 473 10.60 17.21 2.67
N GLY A 474 9.73 16.61 3.46
CA GLY A 474 9.55 16.89 4.90
C GLY A 474 8.58 18.05 5.21
N LYS A 475 8.08 18.82 4.23
CA LYS A 475 6.99 19.79 4.47
C LYS A 475 5.67 19.03 4.66
N ASN A 476 4.88 19.44 5.65
CA ASN A 476 3.56 18.87 5.94
C ASN A 476 2.43 19.69 5.30
N GLY A 477 1.32 19.00 5.02
CA GLY A 477 0.03 19.55 4.61
C GLY A 477 -1.11 18.65 5.10
N VAL A 478 -2.33 18.97 4.71
CA VAL A 478 -3.53 18.18 5.06
C VAL A 478 -4.19 17.70 3.78
N PHE A 479 -4.44 16.39 3.69
CA PHE A 479 -5.19 15.80 2.59
C PHE A 479 -6.60 15.45 3.05
N TYR A 480 -7.60 15.78 2.23
CA TYR A 480 -8.98 15.35 2.41
C TYR A 480 -9.36 14.40 1.28
N ASP A 481 -9.83 13.21 1.61
CA ASP A 481 -10.32 12.26 0.60
C ASP A 481 -11.69 12.65 0.03
N CYS A 482 -12.19 11.89 -0.96
CA CYS A 482 -13.50 12.13 -1.55
C CYS A 482 -14.69 11.87 -0.60
N ALA A 483 -14.48 11.28 0.58
CA ALA A 483 -15.46 11.19 1.66
C ALA A 483 -15.31 12.32 2.72
N GLY A 484 -14.39 13.28 2.50
CA GLY A 484 -14.15 14.41 3.39
C GLY A 484 -13.33 14.10 4.64
N ARG A 485 -12.76 12.89 4.77
CA ARG A 485 -11.94 12.51 5.94
C ARG A 485 -10.54 13.10 5.81
N ASP A 486 -9.96 13.50 6.93
CA ASP A 486 -8.63 14.10 7.03
C ASP A 486 -7.50 13.07 7.17
N TRP A 487 -6.37 13.44 6.57
CA TRP A 487 -5.13 12.68 6.58
C TRP A 487 -3.95 13.65 6.73
N ASP A 488 -3.05 13.38 7.69
CA ASP A 488 -1.77 14.10 7.77
C ASP A 488 -0.94 13.74 6.54
N ALA A 489 -0.49 14.72 5.76
CA ALA A 489 0.23 14.50 4.51
C ALA A 489 1.66 15.07 4.60
N THR A 490 2.67 14.20 4.54
CA THR A 490 4.09 14.62 4.52
C THR A 490 4.67 14.45 3.12
N VAL A 491 5.23 15.51 2.55
CA VAL A 491 5.89 15.48 1.23
C VAL A 491 7.11 14.56 1.28
N THR A 492 7.13 13.51 0.48
CA THR A 492 8.26 12.56 0.36
C THR A 492 9.18 12.91 -0.80
N LYS A 493 8.62 13.41 -1.92
CA LYS A 493 9.36 13.70 -3.15
C LYS A 493 8.66 14.79 -3.97
N VAL A 494 9.45 15.61 -4.66
CA VAL A 494 8.96 16.65 -5.58
C VAL A 494 9.58 16.40 -6.96
N VAL A 495 8.83 16.65 -8.03
CA VAL A 495 9.31 16.61 -9.42
C VAL A 495 9.18 18.00 -10.03
N ASP A 496 10.30 18.71 -10.12
CA ASP A 496 10.36 20.10 -10.58
C ASP A 496 10.09 20.23 -12.08
N ASN A 497 8.97 20.88 -12.41
CA ASN A 497 8.64 21.36 -13.76
C ASN A 497 8.08 22.79 -13.68
N PRO A 498 8.21 23.61 -14.75
CA PRO A 498 7.75 24.99 -14.72
C PRO A 498 6.22 25.07 -14.61
N VAL A 499 5.74 25.71 -13.54
CA VAL A 499 4.31 25.91 -13.25
C VAL A 499 3.76 27.14 -13.99
N SER A 500 4.53 28.23 -14.11
CA SER A 500 4.13 29.42 -14.88
C SER A 500 5.25 30.02 -15.75
N ILE A 501 4.86 30.68 -16.84
CA ILE A 501 5.80 31.42 -17.71
C ILE A 501 6.42 32.62 -16.97
N LYS A 502 5.67 33.24 -16.04
CA LYS A 502 6.12 34.40 -15.24
C LYS A 502 7.30 34.03 -14.33
N GLN A 503 7.23 32.89 -13.65
CA GLN A 503 8.37 32.36 -12.87
C GLN A 503 9.54 31.99 -13.76
N ALA A 504 9.27 31.36 -14.92
CA ALA A 504 10.32 30.96 -15.85
C ALA A 504 11.19 32.15 -16.32
N PHE A 505 10.57 33.32 -16.56
CA PHE A 505 11.27 34.55 -16.92
C PHE A 505 12.30 35.00 -15.85
N TRP A 506 11.89 34.98 -14.58
CA TRP A 506 12.74 35.42 -13.47
C TRP A 506 13.70 34.33 -12.95
N SER A 507 13.47 33.07 -13.30
CA SER A 507 14.24 31.92 -12.80
C SER A 507 15.76 31.96 -13.05
N PRO A 508 16.30 32.49 -14.19
CA PRO A 508 17.76 32.59 -14.38
C PRO A 508 18.38 33.61 -13.42
N TYR A 509 17.74 34.76 -13.25
CA TYR A 509 18.18 35.81 -12.34
C TYR A 509 18.13 35.37 -10.88
N ARG A 510 17.09 34.62 -10.49
CA ARG A 510 17.01 34.00 -9.16
C ARG A 510 18.17 33.03 -8.91
N LYS A 511 18.46 32.13 -9.86
CA LYS A 511 19.58 31.18 -9.74
C LYS A 511 20.94 31.87 -9.75
N PHE A 512 21.10 32.94 -10.54
CA PHE A 512 22.30 33.77 -10.54
C PHE A 512 22.47 34.48 -9.19
N TRP A 513 21.40 35.03 -8.60
CA TRP A 513 21.43 35.61 -7.26
C TRP A 513 21.73 34.58 -6.18
N GLU A 514 21.12 33.40 -6.20
CA GLU A 514 21.40 32.29 -5.28
C GLU A 514 22.87 31.81 -5.42
N PHE A 515 23.43 31.81 -6.63
CA PHE A 515 24.85 31.56 -6.88
C PHE A 515 25.77 32.68 -6.36
N CYS A 516 25.42 33.96 -6.57
CA CYS A 516 26.16 35.10 -6.03
C CYS A 516 26.14 35.11 -4.50
N VAL A 517 24.99 34.84 -3.87
CA VAL A 517 24.87 34.67 -2.42
C VAL A 517 25.68 33.44 -1.95
N GLY A 518 25.68 32.34 -2.71
CA GLY A 518 26.54 31.19 -2.47
C GLY A 518 28.03 31.53 -2.50
N LEU A 519 28.49 32.33 -3.47
CA LEU A 519 29.86 32.84 -3.56
C LEU A 519 30.19 33.82 -2.44
N ILE A 520 29.26 34.71 -2.07
CA ILE A 520 29.43 35.66 -0.96
C ILE A 520 29.56 34.89 0.35
N ASN A 521 28.64 33.97 0.64
CA ASN A 521 28.65 33.13 1.84
C ASN A 521 29.89 32.22 1.89
N LYS A 522 30.34 31.70 0.74
CA LYS A 522 31.61 30.97 0.66
C LYS A 522 32.80 31.88 0.94
N SER A 523 32.84 33.07 0.35
CA SER A 523 33.89 34.07 0.63
C SER A 523 33.85 34.61 2.06
N ALA A 524 32.68 34.57 2.72
CA ALA A 524 32.52 34.88 4.13
C ALA A 524 33.07 33.73 4.98
N ALA A 525 32.72 32.47 4.70
CA ALA A 525 33.30 31.31 5.38
C ALA A 525 34.83 31.20 5.18
N ASP A 526 35.33 31.49 3.98
CA ASP A 526 36.77 31.55 3.68
C ASP A 526 37.45 32.72 4.41
N LYS A 527 36.75 33.86 4.61
CA LYS A 527 37.22 35.00 5.42
C LYS A 527 37.14 34.75 6.92
N ASP A 528 36.12 34.05 7.41
CA ASP A 528 35.97 33.67 8.81
C ASP A 528 37.03 32.62 9.17
N ALA A 529 37.28 31.64 8.29
CA ALA A 529 38.40 30.71 8.42
C ALA A 529 39.75 31.47 8.44
N LYS A 530 39.91 32.50 7.60
CA LYS A 530 41.12 33.33 7.60
C LYS A 530 41.22 34.24 8.82
N MET A 531 40.12 34.82 9.31
CA MET A 531 40.09 35.62 10.53
C MET A 531 40.33 34.76 11.77
N MET A 532 39.77 33.55 11.85
CA MET A 532 40.08 32.59 12.90
C MET A 532 41.56 32.20 12.86
N SER A 533 42.14 32.00 11.67
CA SER A 533 43.58 31.79 11.50
C SER A 533 44.42 32.99 11.94
N GLU A 534 44.06 34.22 11.54
CA GLU A 534 44.78 35.44 11.93
C GLU A 534 44.58 35.80 13.42
N MET A 535 43.45 35.44 14.02
CA MET A 535 43.15 35.62 15.45
C MET A 535 43.87 34.57 16.30
N GLN A 536 43.96 33.32 15.82
CA GLN A 536 44.79 32.28 16.41
C GLN A 536 46.29 32.60 16.30
N ALA A 537 46.73 33.21 15.19
CA ALA A 537 48.09 33.74 15.05
C ALA A 537 48.37 34.87 16.06
N LYS A 538 47.51 35.89 16.14
CA LYS A 538 47.68 37.01 17.09
C LYS A 538 47.58 36.59 18.56
N ALA A 539 46.74 35.59 18.88
CA ALA A 539 46.73 34.96 20.20
C ALA A 539 48.05 34.24 20.53
N SER A 540 48.79 33.76 19.52
CA SER A 540 50.12 33.13 19.69
C SER A 540 51.30 34.11 19.75
N GLU A 541 51.11 35.35 19.27
CA GLU A 541 52.12 36.43 19.39
C GLU A 541 52.10 37.08 20.79
N ALA A 542 50.95 37.14 21.45
CA ALA A 542 50.77 37.78 22.76
C ALA A 542 51.44 37.07 23.96
N VAL A 543 52.19 35.98 23.76
CA VAL A 543 52.72 35.10 24.82
C VAL A 543 54.21 34.76 24.62
N LYS A 544 55.00 35.63 23.96
CA LYS A 544 56.43 35.35 23.63
C LYS A 544 57.45 36.39 24.12
N SER A 545 57.29 36.79 25.37
CA SER A 545 58.36 37.25 26.27
C SER A 545 57.87 36.98 27.71
N ALA A 546 58.53 36.22 28.58
CA ALA A 546 59.92 35.74 28.66
C ALA A 546 60.03 34.17 28.77
N PRO A 547 61.23 33.54 28.91
CA PRO A 547 61.46 32.16 28.45
C PRO A 547 61.55 31.02 29.50
N THR A 548 61.39 29.77 29.01
CA THR A 548 61.91 28.46 29.51
C THR A 548 61.48 27.94 30.90
N ALA A 549 61.23 26.63 31.17
CA ALA A 549 61.14 25.36 30.40
C ALA A 549 60.35 24.32 31.28
N VAL A 550 60.31 22.96 31.19
CA VAL A 550 61.09 21.88 30.50
C VAL A 550 60.24 20.58 30.37
N SER A 551 60.67 19.67 29.46
CA SER A 551 60.57 18.17 29.50
C SER A 551 59.25 17.37 29.45
N ALA A 552 59.31 16.32 28.60
CA ALA A 552 58.70 14.96 28.68
C ALA A 552 57.15 14.79 28.60
N ALA A 553 56.60 13.65 28.12
CA ALA A 553 57.05 12.62 27.17
C ALA A 553 55.85 11.70 26.80
N GLY A 554 55.87 11.02 25.64
CA GLY A 554 54.97 9.87 25.35
C GLY A 554 54.18 9.91 24.04
N ALA A 555 54.00 8.73 23.44
CA ALA A 555 53.12 8.38 22.31
C ALA A 555 52.19 7.21 22.79
N PRO A 556 51.24 6.59 22.02
CA PRO A 556 51.10 6.56 20.54
C PRO A 556 49.66 6.55 19.95
N ALA A 557 49.57 6.45 18.61
CA ALA A 557 48.51 5.83 17.78
C ALA A 557 47.05 6.37 17.80
N ALA A 558 46.23 6.34 16.74
CA ALA A 558 46.37 6.25 15.26
C ALA A 558 44.96 6.57 14.65
N ASP A 559 44.62 6.58 13.35
CA ASP A 559 45.29 6.34 12.06
C ASP A 559 44.56 7.14 10.92
N ALA A 560 44.99 6.97 9.65
CA ALA A 560 44.26 7.07 8.37
C ALA A 560 43.11 8.10 8.21
N SER A 561 43.13 8.97 7.18
CA SER A 561 43.40 8.59 5.79
C SER A 561 43.95 9.72 4.90
N ARG A 562 44.44 9.32 3.72
CA ARG A 562 45.39 10.04 2.85
C ARG A 562 44.86 11.36 2.26
N LYS A 563 45.66 12.44 2.38
CA LYS A 563 45.74 13.50 1.35
C LYS A 563 46.97 13.25 0.47
N GLN A 564 46.85 13.48 -0.84
CA GLN A 564 47.98 13.43 -1.77
C GLN A 564 48.85 14.70 -1.68
N PRO A 565 50.14 14.65 -2.09
CA PRO A 565 51.08 15.77 -1.94
C PRO A 565 50.72 16.99 -2.79
N PHE A 566 51.19 18.15 -2.33
CA PHE A 566 50.82 19.47 -2.85
C PHE A 566 51.67 19.86 -4.07
N ASP A 567 51.08 19.80 -5.26
CA ASP A 567 51.77 20.06 -6.54
C ASP A 567 51.84 21.57 -6.86
N ILE A 568 52.96 22.20 -6.51
CA ILE A 568 53.20 23.64 -6.64
C ILE A 568 53.10 24.12 -8.10
N ALA A 569 53.45 23.28 -9.09
CA ALA A 569 53.38 23.65 -10.50
C ALA A 569 51.93 23.89 -10.97
N LYS A 570 50.97 23.12 -10.44
CA LYS A 570 49.54 23.32 -10.75
C LYS A 570 48.98 24.61 -10.15
N PHE A 571 49.47 25.04 -8.98
CA PHE A 571 49.02 26.29 -8.36
C PHE A 571 49.53 27.54 -9.10
N ALA A 572 50.75 27.52 -9.65
CA ALA A 572 51.24 28.60 -10.51
C ALA A 572 50.31 28.84 -11.71
N GLY A 573 49.82 27.77 -12.36
CA GLY A 573 48.83 27.85 -13.43
C GLY A 573 47.48 28.41 -12.98
N ILE A 574 47.01 28.08 -11.77
CA ILE A 574 45.74 28.58 -11.22
C ILE A 574 45.84 30.08 -10.85
N PHE A 575 46.94 30.53 -10.26
CA PHE A 575 47.15 31.96 -9.97
C PHE A 575 47.38 32.78 -11.25
N ALA A 576 48.06 32.22 -12.26
CA ALA A 576 48.17 32.84 -13.58
C ALA A 576 46.79 32.94 -14.27
N ALA A 577 45.96 31.88 -14.20
CA ALA A 577 44.62 31.89 -14.76
C ALA A 577 43.66 32.85 -14.02
N LEU A 578 43.75 32.97 -12.69
CA LEU A 578 43.00 33.96 -11.92
C LEU A 578 43.50 35.40 -12.19
N GLY A 579 44.80 35.61 -12.33
CA GLY A 579 45.38 36.90 -12.71
C GLY A 579 44.96 37.33 -14.12
N LEU A 580 44.98 36.41 -15.09
CA LEU A 580 44.46 36.65 -16.44
C LEU A 580 42.94 36.82 -16.44
N ALA A 581 42.16 36.07 -15.65
CA ALA A 581 40.72 36.27 -15.55
C ALA A 581 40.37 37.64 -14.94
N LEU A 582 41.06 38.06 -13.89
CA LEU A 582 40.91 39.40 -13.31
C LEU A 582 41.38 40.50 -14.28
N GLY A 583 42.47 40.27 -15.02
CA GLY A 583 42.95 41.17 -16.08
C GLY A 583 41.95 41.27 -17.24
N TYR A 584 41.35 40.16 -17.68
CA TYR A 584 40.30 40.16 -18.69
C TYR A 584 39.03 40.82 -18.18
N ILE A 585 38.61 40.59 -16.93
CA ILE A 585 37.50 41.30 -16.30
C ILE A 585 37.79 42.81 -16.21
N GLY A 586 39.00 43.22 -15.85
CA GLY A 586 39.42 44.63 -15.88
C GLY A 586 39.40 45.23 -17.29
N SER A 587 39.90 44.50 -18.29
CA SER A 587 39.86 44.91 -19.71
C SER A 587 38.44 44.94 -20.28
N PHE A 588 37.55 44.08 -19.78
CA PHE A 588 36.16 44.02 -20.15
C PHE A 588 35.39 45.16 -19.50
N LEU A 589 35.60 45.43 -18.20
CA LEU A 589 34.97 46.55 -17.49
C LEU A 589 35.42 47.90 -18.05
N THR A 590 36.70 48.06 -18.44
CA THR A 590 37.17 49.29 -19.08
C THR A 590 36.65 49.45 -20.51
N LYS A 591 36.60 48.38 -21.32
CA LYS A 591 35.94 48.40 -22.64
C LYS A 591 34.43 48.62 -22.54
N LEU A 592 33.78 48.07 -21.52
CA LEU A 592 32.36 48.27 -21.22
C LEU A 592 32.09 49.71 -20.78
N ALA A 593 32.93 50.29 -19.92
CA ALA A 593 32.82 51.68 -19.50
C ALA A 593 33.03 52.66 -20.67
N ALA A 594 34.06 52.43 -21.50
CA ALA A 594 34.29 53.22 -22.72
C ALA A 594 33.14 53.06 -23.74
N GLY A 595 32.62 51.84 -23.91
CA GLY A 595 31.45 51.56 -24.74
C GLY A 595 30.19 52.28 -24.22
N ILE A 596 29.94 52.23 -22.90
CA ILE A 596 28.82 52.92 -22.24
C ILE A 596 28.94 54.44 -22.42
N ALA A 597 30.13 55.02 -22.26
CA ALA A 597 30.36 56.45 -22.45
C ALA A 597 30.16 56.92 -23.90
N ALA A 598 30.42 56.06 -24.89
CA ALA A 598 30.24 56.35 -26.31
C ALA A 598 28.85 55.98 -26.87
N THR A 599 27.96 55.37 -26.06
CA THR A 599 26.67 54.82 -26.51
C THR A 599 25.50 55.68 -26.00
N PRO A 600 24.60 56.18 -26.86
CA PRO A 600 23.45 56.97 -26.41
C PRO A 600 22.49 56.13 -25.54
N TRP A 601 21.90 56.76 -24.53
CA TRP A 601 21.15 56.09 -23.46
C TRP A 601 20.03 55.14 -23.93
N TRP A 602 19.40 55.42 -25.08
CA TRP A 602 18.37 54.55 -25.66
C TRP A 602 18.94 53.23 -26.20
N GLN A 603 20.17 53.23 -26.72
CA GLN A 603 20.87 52.01 -27.13
C GLN A 603 21.31 51.19 -25.90
N LEU A 604 21.63 51.83 -24.77
CA LEU A 604 21.89 51.13 -23.51
C LEU A 604 20.64 50.43 -22.97
N LEU A 605 19.48 51.09 -23.00
CA LEU A 605 18.20 50.45 -22.64
C LEU A 605 17.85 49.29 -23.58
N LEU A 606 18.07 49.47 -24.89
CA LEU A 606 17.84 48.41 -25.88
C LEU A 606 18.81 47.23 -25.70
N ALA A 607 20.09 47.50 -25.40
CA ALA A 607 21.08 46.46 -25.08
C ALA A 607 20.69 45.67 -23.81
N VAL A 608 20.22 46.35 -22.75
CA VAL A 608 19.70 45.69 -21.54
C VAL A 608 18.47 44.84 -21.87
N ALA A 609 17.54 45.33 -22.69
CA ALA A 609 16.37 44.55 -23.13
C ALA A 609 16.75 43.32 -23.97
N VAL A 610 17.73 43.45 -24.87
CA VAL A 610 18.27 42.34 -25.68
C VAL A 610 18.98 41.31 -24.80
N ILE A 611 19.83 41.74 -23.87
CA ILE A 611 20.49 40.85 -22.89
C ILE A 611 19.44 40.14 -22.04
N MET A 612 18.41 40.86 -21.56
CA MET A 612 17.32 40.24 -20.81
C MET A 612 16.59 39.17 -21.62
N LEU A 613 16.31 39.43 -22.90
CA LEU A 613 15.63 38.50 -23.80
C LEU A 613 16.50 37.29 -24.17
N ILE A 614 17.83 37.45 -24.30
CA ILE A 614 18.77 36.33 -24.51
C ILE A 614 18.83 35.42 -23.26
N ILE A 615 18.80 36.00 -22.05
CA ILE A 615 18.86 35.23 -20.79
C ILE A 615 17.51 34.56 -20.46
N SER A 616 16.39 35.28 -20.57
CA SER A 616 15.07 34.77 -20.15
C SER A 616 14.30 34.08 -21.28
N GLY A 617 14.49 34.49 -22.53
CA GLY A 617 13.76 33.99 -23.70
C GLY A 617 13.81 32.46 -23.87
N PRO A 618 14.99 31.81 -23.82
CA PRO A 618 15.08 30.35 -23.86
C PRO A 618 14.33 29.67 -22.70
N SER A 619 14.40 30.24 -21.49
CA SER A 619 13.70 29.73 -20.31
C SER A 619 12.17 29.86 -20.45
N CYS A 620 11.69 31.00 -20.94
CA CYS A 620 10.29 31.22 -21.26
C CYS A 620 9.78 30.31 -22.38
N PHE A 621 10.57 30.07 -23.43
CA PHE A 621 10.23 29.18 -24.53
C PHE A 621 10.13 27.72 -24.09
N ILE A 622 11.09 27.24 -23.29
CA ILE A 622 11.05 25.89 -22.68
C ILE A 622 9.83 25.74 -21.77
N ALA A 623 9.54 26.74 -20.93
CA ALA A 623 8.36 26.73 -20.06
C ALA A 623 7.04 26.74 -20.85
N TRP A 624 6.92 27.61 -21.86
CA TRP A 624 5.76 27.67 -22.76
C TRP A 624 5.54 26.34 -23.50
N SER A 625 6.62 25.70 -23.98
CA SER A 625 6.59 24.40 -24.65
C SER A 625 6.14 23.29 -23.70
N LYS A 626 6.71 23.21 -22.49
CA LYS A 626 6.29 22.26 -21.44
C LYS A 626 4.83 22.49 -21.02
N LEU A 627 4.42 23.72 -20.76
CA LEU A 627 3.07 24.08 -20.31
C LEU A 627 1.98 23.74 -21.33
N ARG A 628 2.29 23.81 -22.63
CA ARG A 628 1.39 23.36 -23.72
C ARG A 628 1.40 21.84 -23.94
N ARG A 629 2.39 21.12 -23.41
CA ARG A 629 2.58 19.67 -23.57
C ARG A 629 2.33 18.84 -22.30
N ARG A 630 1.94 19.49 -21.18
CA ARG A 630 1.54 18.82 -19.92
C ARG A 630 0.53 17.70 -20.21
N ASN A 631 0.86 16.47 -19.84
CA ASN A 631 0.06 15.28 -20.12
C ASN A 631 -0.06 14.44 -18.84
N LEU A 632 -1.29 14.10 -18.46
CA LEU A 632 -1.56 13.25 -17.30
C LEU A 632 -1.32 11.76 -17.59
N GLY A 633 -1.34 11.33 -18.87
CA GLY A 633 -1.20 9.94 -19.29
C GLY A 633 -0.03 9.17 -18.64
N PRO A 634 1.22 9.69 -18.61
CA PRO A 634 2.34 9.02 -17.97
C PRO A 634 2.20 8.81 -16.45
N VAL A 635 1.38 9.61 -15.76
CA VAL A 635 1.09 9.46 -14.33
C VAL A 635 0.06 8.36 -14.10
N LEU A 636 -0.99 8.30 -14.92
CA LEU A 636 -1.98 7.21 -14.88
C LEU A 636 -1.38 5.87 -15.32
N ASN A 637 -0.50 5.86 -16.33
CA ASN A 637 0.21 4.65 -16.76
C ASN A 637 1.10 4.06 -15.66
N ALA A 638 1.66 4.88 -14.78
CA ALA A 638 2.45 4.40 -13.65
C ALA A 638 1.58 3.70 -12.58
N ASN A 639 0.30 4.09 -12.46
CA ASN A 639 -0.75 3.41 -11.69
C ASN A 639 -1.46 2.27 -12.44
N GLY A 640 -0.85 1.72 -13.51
CA GLY A 640 -1.37 0.52 -14.19
C GLY A 640 -2.49 0.75 -15.20
N TRP A 641 -2.88 2.00 -15.50
CA TRP A 641 -3.74 2.29 -16.65
C TRP A 641 -2.98 2.08 -17.98
N ALA A 642 -3.71 1.80 -19.06
CA ALA A 642 -3.19 1.87 -20.42
C ALA A 642 -3.80 3.07 -21.16
N ILE A 643 -3.25 4.27 -20.97
CA ILE A 643 -3.68 5.49 -21.64
C ILE A 643 -3.14 5.54 -23.07
N ASN A 644 -4.05 5.44 -24.05
CA ASN A 644 -3.77 5.48 -25.49
C ASN A 644 -3.85 6.90 -26.07
N SER A 645 -4.85 7.69 -25.65
CA SER A 645 -5.01 9.08 -26.12
C SER A 645 -4.43 10.10 -25.15
N LYS A 646 -3.89 11.22 -25.65
CA LYS A 646 -3.25 12.25 -24.83
C LYS A 646 -4.26 12.92 -23.89
N VAL A 647 -3.91 13.03 -22.61
CA VAL A 647 -4.72 13.65 -21.55
C VAL A 647 -4.07 14.99 -21.19
N LEU A 648 -4.22 15.98 -22.08
CA LEU A 648 -3.50 17.25 -21.96
C LEU A 648 -4.11 18.15 -20.88
N VAL A 649 -3.22 18.80 -20.11
CA VAL A 649 -3.57 19.75 -19.05
C VAL A 649 -3.13 21.16 -19.47
N ASN A 650 -3.94 21.79 -20.32
CA ASN A 650 -3.66 23.13 -20.84
C ASN A 650 -3.64 24.20 -19.71
N ILE A 651 -3.25 25.44 -20.04
CA ILE A 651 -3.07 26.50 -19.04
C ILE A 651 -4.40 26.91 -18.38
N VAL A 652 -5.47 27.09 -19.15
CA VAL A 652 -6.79 27.53 -18.66
C VAL A 652 -7.45 26.47 -17.76
N PHE A 653 -7.33 25.19 -18.14
CA PHE A 653 -7.81 24.07 -17.34
C PHE A 653 -6.93 23.85 -16.10
N GLY A 654 -5.59 23.96 -16.23
CA GLY A 654 -4.67 23.89 -15.11
C GLY A 654 -4.89 24.98 -14.04
N ALA A 655 -5.34 26.17 -14.44
CA ALA A 655 -5.74 27.22 -13.50
C ALA A 655 -7.01 26.88 -12.68
N LYS A 656 -7.75 25.81 -13.02
CA LYS A 656 -8.78 25.22 -12.16
C LYS A 656 -8.22 24.15 -11.22
N LEU A 657 -7.21 23.39 -11.64
CA LEU A 657 -6.69 22.22 -10.90
C LEU A 657 -5.83 22.56 -9.66
N THR A 658 -5.35 23.80 -9.55
CA THR A 658 -4.75 24.33 -8.32
C THR A 658 -5.35 25.70 -8.04
N SER A 659 -5.88 25.89 -6.83
CA SER A 659 -6.30 27.20 -6.34
C SER A 659 -5.28 27.74 -5.33
N VAL A 660 -5.08 29.06 -5.34
CA VAL A 660 -4.13 29.79 -4.48
C VAL A 660 -4.94 30.75 -3.60
N ALA A 661 -4.56 30.89 -2.33
CA ALA A 661 -5.24 31.80 -1.40
C ALA A 661 -5.27 33.24 -1.94
N GLN A 662 -6.47 33.82 -2.04
CA GLN A 662 -6.67 35.21 -2.43
C GLN A 662 -6.98 36.06 -1.20
N TYR A 663 -6.04 36.90 -0.82
CA TYR A 663 -6.18 37.78 0.34
C TYR A 663 -6.89 39.10 -0.05
N PRO A 664 -7.84 39.61 0.75
CA PRO A 664 -8.43 40.92 0.52
C PRO A 664 -7.37 42.02 0.67
N LYS A 665 -7.55 43.14 -0.04
CA LYS A 665 -6.64 44.30 0.05
C LYS A 665 -6.82 45.00 1.40
N LEU A 666 -6.06 44.58 2.40
CA LEU A 666 -6.02 45.21 3.72
C LEU A 666 -5.57 46.68 3.60
N ARG A 667 -6.31 47.58 4.26
CA ARG A 667 -5.98 49.03 4.34
C ARG A 667 -5.11 49.38 5.55
N ILE A 668 -4.89 48.44 6.45
CA ILE A 668 -4.07 48.60 7.65
C ILE A 668 -2.66 48.10 7.33
N ALA A 669 -1.64 48.89 7.65
CA ALA A 669 -0.25 48.46 7.52
C ALA A 669 0.11 47.49 8.66
N ASP A 670 0.64 46.32 8.32
CA ASP A 670 1.14 45.35 9.29
C ASP A 670 2.39 45.91 10.01
N PRO A 671 2.38 46.07 11.35
CA PRO A 671 3.53 46.56 12.11
C PRO A 671 4.75 45.61 12.07
N ASN A 672 4.51 44.31 11.85
CA ASN A 672 5.53 43.27 11.90
C ASN A 672 6.04 42.86 10.51
N ALA A 673 5.45 43.38 9.43
CA ALA A 673 5.91 43.13 8.08
C ALA A 673 7.35 43.65 7.90
N LEU A 674 8.25 42.77 7.44
CA LEU A 674 9.58 43.15 7.01
C LEU A 674 9.46 44.28 5.96
N LYS A 675 9.92 45.49 6.31
CA LYS A 675 9.85 46.67 5.45
C LYS A 675 10.39 46.30 4.07
N PRO A 676 9.57 46.35 2.99
CA PRO A 676 9.95 45.79 1.71
C PRO A 676 11.23 46.45 1.22
N SER A 677 12.22 45.61 0.87
CA SER A 677 13.56 46.06 0.53
C SER A 677 13.48 47.19 -0.49
N SER A 678 13.81 48.41 -0.03
CA SER A 678 13.70 49.62 -0.83
C SER A 678 14.89 49.76 -1.78
N TRP A 679 15.50 48.63 -2.19
CA TRP A 679 16.54 48.56 -3.21
C TRP A 679 16.10 49.26 -4.51
N TRP A 680 14.81 49.22 -4.85
CA TRP A 680 14.26 49.94 -6.01
C TRP A 680 14.25 51.47 -5.81
N LYS A 681 14.05 51.95 -4.58
CA LYS A 681 14.19 53.38 -4.24
C LYS A 681 15.66 53.79 -4.24
N TRP A 682 16.56 52.94 -3.76
CA TRP A 682 18.01 53.14 -3.88
C TRP A 682 18.47 53.11 -5.34
N LEU A 683 17.91 52.24 -6.17
CA LEU A 683 18.15 52.20 -7.62
C LEU A 683 17.68 53.50 -8.28
N ILE A 684 16.49 53.99 -7.96
CA ILE A 684 15.98 55.29 -8.45
C ILE A 684 16.85 56.44 -7.93
N ALA A 685 17.29 56.41 -6.66
CA ALA A 685 18.16 57.45 -6.10
C ALA A 685 19.55 57.45 -6.74
N VAL A 686 20.13 56.28 -7.02
CA VAL A 686 21.41 56.14 -7.73
C VAL A 686 21.27 56.54 -9.20
N LEU A 687 20.17 56.17 -9.87
CA LEU A 687 19.86 56.62 -11.23
C LEU A 687 19.69 58.14 -11.29
N ALA A 688 18.95 58.74 -10.35
CA ALA A 688 18.78 60.19 -10.25
C ALA A 688 20.10 60.90 -9.96
N LEU A 689 20.92 60.37 -9.04
CA LEU A 689 22.25 60.90 -8.74
C LEU A 689 23.19 60.81 -9.96
N ALA A 690 23.15 59.71 -10.71
CA ALA A 690 23.91 59.54 -11.95
C ALA A 690 23.41 60.48 -13.07
N LEU A 691 22.10 60.72 -13.17
CA LEU A 691 21.51 61.65 -14.13
C LEU A 691 21.86 63.12 -13.79
N VAL A 692 21.84 63.48 -12.50
CA VAL A 692 22.34 64.77 -12.01
C VAL A 692 23.84 64.91 -12.25
N ALA A 693 24.65 63.88 -11.97
CA ALA A 693 26.08 63.90 -12.22
C ALA A 693 26.40 64.04 -13.73
N ALA A 694 25.65 63.36 -14.60
CA ALA A 694 25.76 63.51 -16.05
C ALA A 694 25.35 64.92 -16.51
N ALA A 695 24.28 65.50 -15.96
CA ALA A 695 23.88 66.88 -16.25
C ALA A 695 24.92 67.91 -15.76
N VAL A 696 25.56 67.69 -14.62
CA VAL A 696 26.66 68.54 -14.14
C VAL A 696 27.90 68.40 -15.03
N LEU A 697 28.28 67.18 -15.42
CA LEU A 697 29.39 66.94 -16.37
C LEU A 697 29.12 67.56 -17.75
N HIS A 698 27.86 67.67 -18.16
CA HIS A 698 27.44 68.41 -19.34
C HIS A 698 27.62 69.92 -19.20
N ILE A 699 27.11 70.49 -18.11
CA ILE A 699 27.19 71.94 -17.84
C ILE A 699 28.64 72.41 -17.65
N VAL A 700 29.52 71.53 -17.16
CA VAL A 700 30.97 71.76 -17.02
C VAL A 700 31.75 71.47 -18.32
N GLY A 701 31.08 71.00 -19.39
CA GLY A 701 31.68 70.82 -20.72
C GLY A 701 32.62 69.62 -20.86
N ILE A 702 32.52 68.64 -19.97
CA ILE A 702 33.39 67.44 -19.95
C ILE A 702 32.78 66.28 -20.76
N VAL A 703 31.45 66.26 -20.89
CA VAL A 703 30.72 65.24 -21.67
C VAL A 703 29.66 65.93 -22.51
N ASP A 704 29.74 65.81 -23.84
CA ASP A 704 28.71 66.30 -24.75
C ASP A 704 27.60 65.24 -24.89
N LEU A 705 26.45 65.49 -24.25
CA LEU A 705 25.24 64.72 -24.42
C LEU A 705 24.50 65.39 -25.56
N GLY A 706 24.60 64.81 -26.77
CA GLY A 706 24.00 65.31 -28.01
C GLY A 706 22.46 65.40 -27.96
N ILE A 707 21.94 66.32 -27.16
CA ILE A 707 20.55 66.73 -27.06
C ILE A 707 20.31 67.65 -28.24
N VAL A 708 19.94 67.04 -29.38
CA VAL A 708 19.34 67.77 -30.49
C VAL A 708 18.06 68.40 -29.97
N TRP A 709 18.10 69.70 -29.70
CA TRP A 709 16.91 70.48 -29.42
C TRP A 709 16.02 70.44 -30.66
N LEU A 710 14.90 69.72 -30.55
CA LEU A 710 13.79 69.85 -31.48
C LEU A 710 13.18 71.24 -31.30
N SER A 711 13.67 72.20 -32.09
CA SER A 711 12.95 73.43 -32.38
C SER A 711 11.57 73.07 -32.97
N PHE A 712 10.56 73.82 -32.56
CA PHE A 712 9.15 73.65 -32.94
C PHE A 712 8.93 73.81 -34.46
#